data_AF-A0A7V2NUF6-F1
#
_entry.id   AF-A0A7V2NUF6-F1
#
_cell.length_a   1.000
_cell.length_b   1.000
_cell.length_c   1.000
_cell.angle_alpha   90.00
_cell.angle_beta   90.00
_cell.angle_gamma   90.00
#
_symmetry.space_group_name_H-M   'P 1'
#
loop_
_entity.id
_entity.type
_entity.pdbx_description
1 polymer ?
#
loop_
_entity_poly.entity_id
_entity_poly.type
_entity_poly.pdbx_seq_one_letter_code
_entity_poly.pdbx_strand_id
1 'polypeptide(L)'
;MKEPEKLKDFDMNEVINALRAHIEAVDRLCREITGREDVENVNNAIIGAYGGRFDTRLKLYSNLLKDRYGKGLPHGFMMETGGERSEPFLSLFSHQPWNPFRAGPYGCMDEEPGSQNYVVIPFGGTIGTAGRHMEGWEYTDCSVPARQREFIHLYLEWLYRIRENRDPDKVWVFGFSIHPYNLYSSEKIKNDPIGLKTLREEFVEMVEWMNRYFINKRTKEGYLIAKYSTTYEIYDEFMEWEKEHQGESSFEYNEKTTDFSKYPYFLKGLAKALLNSHLVSWRKEGDLNVAEFEVCPENCVWKRTVGDRFVCVEKSGEMTAPQGMERRGNRRPPLRNWGNRRGGIPPRPMRGGWGRLPRGRPVPTQKVMVFWSEEGMEVGRGILGVEGWELIDGVTGERIDGETITVNYLPIIAKGGMVKGGFSPERGFIQQREFPQRRVSTQQKEFAQLKREGPVKRIEIRLEKGGILGKFNSLNGCFGSGYSPMEGFPHMSEKLKEIGMKVIRFPQDDGFKFTLASLFPDDTRPVDDLRSYRFEYMDDYMREAKKTGAVLIWTALYDIGGGDYYHDRSGFQGGRCPRYPQKWAKVVRKVVERYNNGWGGHELIPIDYVECLNEPLGLGGCSPDKYFEIYKYFSRELSEFNKTAKHPVKLIGFGEPIHTEKGDFTPPGMNPPHRKRKVNLPALKRKPDPIKLGVFRKFVEYVKRNNLAIDAVSIHPYVHGSPYDIYTLTKKYREEMDAQGWRDKELIITEYGTIRVLVGRSRDLNFASQVLAAFQTTTKLFLQGLVGIATGTRVMPSGNPKKQRGYETMFFDRYGNKKPAGLAVELLSFLEKETPYISFRLPPNSDNLGAILCRDKEGSKYSLLFSNCSRELREVKVNIGQGFKFNKIEVYKIGKGEIEKKVVSSLNTLKLVRLEPFEVKLFMLYTE
;
A
#
# COMPACT_ATOMS: atom_id res chain seq x y z
N MET A 1 -30.64 10.91 15.41
CA MET A 1 -31.40 9.76 14.85
C MET A 1 -30.68 8.44 15.15
N LYS A 2 -30.95 7.78 16.28
CA LYS A 2 -30.27 6.53 16.68
C LYS A 2 -31.20 5.43 17.26
N GLU A 3 -32.52 5.66 17.32
CA GLU A 3 -33.49 4.70 17.86
C GLU A 3 -34.79 4.74 17.02
N PRO A 4 -35.04 3.76 16.13
CA PRO A 4 -36.19 3.76 15.22
C PRO A 4 -37.56 3.63 15.93
N GLU A 5 -37.60 3.07 17.14
CA GLU A 5 -38.85 2.86 17.87
C GLU A 5 -39.42 4.14 18.49
N LYS A 6 -38.64 5.22 18.57
CA LYS A 6 -39.07 6.56 19.04
C LYS A 6 -39.59 7.47 17.93
N LEU A 7 -39.68 7.00 16.68
CA LEU A 7 -40.21 7.79 15.55
C LEU A 7 -41.74 7.74 15.43
N LYS A 8 -42.43 6.97 16.29
CA LYS A 8 -43.90 6.84 16.22
C LYS A 8 -44.66 8.06 16.76
N ASP A 9 -43.97 8.95 17.49
CA ASP A 9 -44.59 10.09 18.18
C ASP A 9 -44.09 11.46 17.68
N PHE A 10 -43.39 11.53 16.54
CA PHE A 10 -42.93 12.81 15.98
C PHE A 10 -44.03 13.45 15.12
N ASP A 11 -44.44 14.68 15.47
CA ASP A 11 -45.29 15.49 14.62
C ASP A 11 -44.53 15.85 13.33
N MET A 12 -44.97 15.28 12.22
CA MET A 12 -44.38 15.51 10.91
C MET A 12 -44.43 16.98 10.50
N ASN A 13 -45.38 17.77 11.02
CA ASN A 13 -45.44 19.20 10.75
C ASN A 13 -44.31 19.96 11.46
N GLU A 14 -43.91 19.56 12.68
CA GLU A 14 -42.73 20.12 13.34
C GLU A 14 -41.44 19.80 12.58
N VAL A 15 -41.32 18.58 12.04
CA VAL A 15 -40.15 18.19 11.23
C VAL A 15 -40.08 18.99 9.93
N ILE A 16 -41.21 19.16 9.24
CA ILE A 16 -41.29 19.95 8.01
C ILE A 16 -41.01 21.44 8.30
N ASN A 17 -41.55 21.99 9.39
CA ASN A 17 -41.31 23.38 9.77
C ASN A 17 -39.85 23.62 10.21
N ALA A 18 -39.23 22.67 10.90
CA ALA A 18 -37.81 22.72 11.23
C ALA A 18 -36.92 22.66 9.97
N LEU A 19 -37.32 21.88 8.96
CA LEU A 19 -36.62 21.81 7.68
C LEU A 19 -36.76 23.11 6.88
N ARG A 20 -37.95 23.73 6.86
CA ARG A 20 -38.18 25.04 6.23
C ARG A 20 -37.39 26.16 6.90
N ALA A 21 -37.45 26.25 8.23
CA ALA A 21 -36.67 27.22 8.99
C ALA A 21 -35.16 27.04 8.79
N HIS A 22 -34.71 25.80 8.54
CA HIS A 22 -33.33 25.48 8.21
C HIS A 22 -32.94 25.97 6.80
N ILE A 23 -33.76 25.71 5.79
CA ILE A 23 -33.54 26.19 4.41
C ILE A 23 -33.44 27.71 4.39
N GLU A 24 -34.40 28.41 5.00
CA GLU A 24 -34.41 29.89 5.09
C GLU A 24 -33.20 30.46 5.82
N ALA A 25 -32.67 29.75 6.83
CA ALA A 25 -31.47 30.17 7.53
C ALA A 25 -30.22 30.03 6.66
N VAL A 26 -30.15 29.01 5.81
CA VAL A 26 -29.07 28.84 4.83
C VAL A 26 -29.20 29.86 3.71
N ASP A 27 -30.42 30.20 3.27
CA ASP A 27 -30.67 31.25 2.27
C ASP A 27 -30.14 32.60 2.74
N ARG A 28 -30.48 33.00 3.97
CA ARG A 28 -29.98 34.25 4.54
C ARG A 28 -28.46 34.26 4.62
N LEU A 29 -27.85 33.14 4.99
CA LEU A 29 -26.40 33.02 5.12
C LEU A 29 -25.69 33.07 3.76
N CYS A 30 -26.21 32.40 2.74
CA CYS A 30 -25.70 32.47 1.39
C CYS A 30 -25.89 33.88 0.78
N ARG A 31 -26.94 34.63 1.18
CA ARG A 31 -27.15 36.04 0.78
C ARG A 31 -26.07 36.94 1.34
N GLU A 32 -25.82 36.82 2.63
CA GLU A 32 -24.75 37.55 3.32
C GLU A 32 -23.37 37.21 2.77
N ILE A 33 -23.14 35.95 2.38
CA ILE A 33 -21.85 35.48 1.88
C ILE A 33 -21.60 35.93 0.43
N THR A 34 -22.60 35.81 -0.44
CA THR A 34 -22.43 36.01 -1.88
C THR A 34 -22.83 37.40 -2.37
N GLY A 35 -23.53 38.18 -1.54
CA GLY A 35 -24.09 39.48 -1.90
C GLY A 35 -25.27 39.40 -2.90
N ARG A 36 -25.75 38.20 -3.21
CA ARG A 36 -26.85 37.98 -4.16
C ARG A 36 -28.19 37.96 -3.47
N GLU A 37 -29.20 38.62 -4.03
CA GLU A 37 -30.54 38.63 -3.45
C GLU A 37 -31.34 37.36 -3.78
N ASP A 38 -31.05 36.71 -4.92
CA ASP A 38 -31.75 35.56 -5.48
C ASP A 38 -31.24 34.19 -4.96
N VAL A 39 -30.92 34.13 -3.67
CA VAL A 39 -30.25 32.97 -3.05
C VAL A 39 -31.06 31.69 -3.08
N GLU A 40 -32.38 31.79 -3.22
CA GLU A 40 -33.26 30.65 -3.44
C GLU A 40 -32.83 29.85 -4.69
N ASN A 41 -32.21 30.50 -5.69
CA ASN A 41 -31.63 29.83 -6.87
C ASN A 41 -30.28 29.16 -6.59
N VAL A 42 -29.57 29.58 -5.55
CA VAL A 42 -28.25 29.06 -5.12
C VAL A 42 -28.40 27.91 -4.12
N ASN A 43 -29.42 27.95 -3.26
CA ASN A 43 -29.55 27.09 -2.09
C ASN A 43 -30.62 25.98 -2.22
N ASN A 44 -31.57 26.06 -3.17
CA ASN A 44 -32.56 24.99 -3.41
C ASN A 44 -31.99 23.70 -4.01
N ALA A 45 -30.66 23.53 -4.08
CA ALA A 45 -29.99 22.28 -4.42
C ALA A 45 -30.11 21.19 -3.33
N ILE A 46 -30.78 21.44 -2.20
CA ILE A 46 -30.98 20.46 -1.12
C ILE A 46 -32.40 19.87 -1.17
N ILE A 47 -32.59 18.85 -2.00
CA ILE A 47 -33.54 17.75 -1.74
C ILE A 47 -32.79 16.44 -1.97
N GLY A 48 -32.53 15.72 -0.86
CA GLY A 48 -31.57 14.62 -0.83
C GLY A 48 -32.15 13.22 -1.01
N ALA A 49 -31.25 12.27 -1.25
CA ALA A 49 -31.37 10.91 -0.76
C ALA A 49 -30.07 10.54 -0.04
N TYR A 50 -30.11 10.52 1.31
CA TYR A 50 -28.97 10.15 2.16
C TYR A 50 -28.48 8.72 1.85
N GLY A 51 -27.16 8.54 1.67
CA GLY A 51 -26.51 7.26 1.37
C GLY A 51 -26.70 6.14 2.40
N GLY A 52 -26.58 4.90 1.91
CA GLY A 52 -26.63 3.64 2.66
C GLY A 52 -27.68 2.65 2.14
N ARG A 53 -27.22 1.48 1.66
CA ARG A 53 -28.00 0.29 1.20
C ARG A 53 -29.48 0.55 0.90
N PHE A 54 -29.69 1.07 -0.33
CA PHE A 54 -30.95 1.45 -0.96
C PHE A 54 -32.05 0.36 -0.88
N ASP A 55 -31.64 -0.91 -0.90
CA ASP A 55 -32.47 -2.11 -0.76
C ASP A 55 -33.27 -2.17 0.55
N THR A 56 -32.87 -1.43 1.59
CA THR A 56 -33.54 -1.45 2.91
C THR A 56 -34.57 -0.32 3.08
N ARG A 57 -34.56 0.73 2.25
CA ARG A 57 -35.40 1.95 2.44
C ARG A 57 -36.61 2.05 1.51
N LEU A 58 -36.61 1.28 0.41
CA LEU A 58 -37.68 1.26 -0.60
C LEU A 58 -39.08 0.99 0.00
N LYS A 59 -39.15 0.28 1.14
CA LYS A 59 -40.42 -0.11 1.76
C LYS A 59 -41.06 0.95 2.67
N LEU A 60 -40.36 2.02 3.05
CA LEU A 60 -40.84 2.97 4.06
C LEU A 60 -41.52 4.23 3.50
N TYR A 61 -41.27 4.60 2.24
CA TYR A 61 -41.68 5.92 1.71
C TYR A 61 -42.46 5.90 0.38
N SER A 62 -42.53 4.77 -0.32
CA SER A 62 -43.11 4.70 -1.67
C SER A 62 -44.62 5.00 -1.75
N ASN A 63 -45.35 4.85 -0.63
CA ASN A 63 -46.82 4.93 -0.65
C ASN A 63 -47.39 6.26 -0.13
N LEU A 64 -46.56 7.22 0.31
CA LEU A 64 -47.03 8.43 1.01
C LEU A 64 -46.58 9.76 0.37
N LEU A 65 -45.66 9.77 -0.59
CA LEU A 65 -45.14 10.98 -1.21
C LEU A 65 -45.77 11.20 -2.59
N LYS A 66 -46.44 12.35 -2.77
CA LYS A 66 -46.88 12.88 -4.07
C LYS A 66 -45.95 14.03 -4.45
N ASP A 67 -45.59 14.15 -5.71
CA ASP A 67 -44.78 15.27 -6.19
C ASP A 67 -45.58 16.61 -6.23
N ARG A 68 -44.90 17.70 -6.60
CA ARG A 68 -45.52 19.03 -6.82
C ARG A 68 -46.55 19.04 -7.95
N TYR A 69 -46.64 17.97 -8.74
CA TYR A 69 -47.59 17.74 -9.82
C TYR A 69 -48.69 16.74 -9.43
N GLY A 70 -48.73 16.30 -8.17
CA GLY A 70 -49.74 15.41 -7.61
C GLY A 70 -49.62 13.93 -8.00
N LYS A 71 -48.56 13.49 -8.69
CA LYS A 71 -48.39 12.09 -9.14
C LYS A 71 -47.73 11.22 -8.06
N GLY A 72 -48.18 9.96 -7.96
CA GLY A 72 -47.56 8.94 -7.12
C GLY A 72 -46.35 8.33 -7.83
N LEU A 73 -45.23 8.17 -7.12
CA LEU A 73 -43.94 7.86 -7.74
C LEU A 73 -43.52 6.40 -7.47
N PRO A 74 -43.10 5.61 -8.49
CA PRO A 74 -42.62 4.23 -8.32
C PRO A 74 -41.43 4.11 -7.34
N HIS A 75 -40.65 5.19 -7.22
CA HIS A 75 -39.45 5.30 -6.37
C HIS A 75 -39.47 6.49 -5.38
N GLY A 76 -40.57 7.23 -5.29
CA GLY A 76 -40.72 8.34 -4.33
C GLY A 76 -40.08 9.69 -4.71
N PHE A 77 -39.32 9.82 -5.81
CA PHE A 77 -38.68 11.08 -6.26
C PHE A 77 -38.64 11.20 -7.81
N MET A 78 -38.67 12.43 -8.36
CA MET A 78 -38.57 12.73 -9.82
C MET A 78 -37.12 12.92 -10.30
N MET A 79 -36.26 13.34 -9.39
CA MET A 79 -34.86 13.68 -9.65
C MET A 79 -33.99 13.16 -8.52
N GLU A 80 -32.81 12.66 -8.86
CA GLU A 80 -31.75 12.31 -7.92
C GLU A 80 -30.57 13.24 -8.16
N THR A 81 -29.96 13.73 -7.07
CA THR A 81 -28.86 14.67 -7.16
C THR A 81 -27.66 14.21 -6.34
N GLY A 82 -26.47 14.28 -6.94
CA GLY A 82 -25.17 13.96 -6.31
C GLY A 82 -25.05 12.54 -5.70
N GLY A 83 -23.91 12.28 -5.04
CA GLY A 83 -23.73 11.08 -4.20
C GLY A 83 -23.34 9.79 -4.94
N GLU A 84 -23.99 8.68 -4.58
CA GLU A 84 -23.66 7.30 -4.98
C GLU A 84 -23.58 7.07 -6.51
N ARG A 85 -24.24 7.93 -7.30
CA ARG A 85 -24.33 7.81 -8.76
C ARG A 85 -23.28 8.58 -9.56
N SER A 86 -22.90 9.78 -9.12
CA SER A 86 -22.02 10.67 -9.89
C SER A 86 -20.53 10.55 -9.47
N GLU A 87 -20.26 10.40 -8.17
CA GLU A 87 -18.90 10.27 -7.63
C GLU A 87 -18.05 9.08 -8.12
N PRO A 88 -18.62 7.94 -8.54
CA PRO A 88 -17.87 6.89 -9.23
C PRO A 88 -17.11 7.43 -10.44
N PHE A 89 -17.75 8.24 -11.28
CA PHE A 89 -17.15 8.81 -12.48
C PHE A 89 -16.02 9.80 -12.12
N LEU A 90 -16.21 10.59 -11.06
CA LEU A 90 -15.16 11.46 -10.49
C LEU A 90 -13.95 10.65 -10.02
N SER A 91 -14.14 9.47 -9.43
CA SER A 91 -13.04 8.59 -9.04
C SER A 91 -12.32 7.96 -10.25
N LEU A 92 -12.99 7.81 -11.40
CA LEU A 92 -12.44 7.20 -12.61
C LEU A 92 -11.71 8.20 -13.51
N PHE A 93 -12.27 9.39 -13.68
CA PHE A 93 -11.82 10.40 -14.65
C PHE A 93 -11.45 11.76 -14.04
N SER A 94 -11.53 11.92 -12.71
CA SER A 94 -11.27 13.20 -12.02
C SER A 94 -12.22 14.34 -12.41
N HIS A 95 -13.38 14.03 -13.00
CA HIS A 95 -14.52 14.94 -13.14
C HIS A 95 -15.85 14.17 -13.07
N GLN A 96 -16.95 14.88 -12.84
CA GLN A 96 -18.30 14.32 -12.85
C GLN A 96 -18.83 14.12 -14.28
N PRO A 97 -19.91 13.35 -14.45
CA PRO A 97 -20.74 13.46 -15.64
C PRO A 97 -21.28 14.89 -15.74
N TRP A 98 -21.45 15.41 -16.94
CA TRP A 98 -21.87 16.78 -17.19
C TRP A 98 -23.26 16.90 -17.81
N ASN A 99 -23.94 15.79 -18.07
CA ASN A 99 -25.28 15.79 -18.67
C ASN A 99 -26.26 15.08 -17.74
N PRO A 100 -27.47 15.62 -17.52
CA PRO A 100 -28.52 14.88 -16.84
C PRO A 100 -28.92 13.63 -17.65
N PHE A 101 -29.31 12.55 -16.98
CA PHE A 101 -29.63 11.28 -17.65
C PHE A 101 -30.71 10.46 -16.93
N ARG A 102 -31.37 9.56 -17.65
CA ARG A 102 -32.38 8.64 -17.09
C ARG A 102 -31.72 7.47 -16.39
N ALA A 103 -31.92 7.30 -15.08
CA ALA A 103 -31.27 6.21 -14.35
C ALA A 103 -31.67 4.82 -14.90
N GLY A 104 -30.67 4.01 -15.23
CA GLY A 104 -30.84 2.61 -15.60
C GLY A 104 -30.82 1.64 -14.40
N PRO A 105 -31.26 0.39 -14.59
CA PRO A 105 -31.46 -0.58 -13.52
C PRO A 105 -30.19 -1.36 -13.11
N TYR A 106 -29.09 -1.30 -13.88
CA TYR A 106 -27.94 -2.19 -13.71
C TYR A 106 -26.70 -1.54 -13.09
N GLY A 107 -26.68 -0.22 -12.91
CA GLY A 107 -25.51 0.48 -12.38
C GLY A 107 -25.77 1.91 -11.90
N CYS A 108 -24.79 2.46 -11.18
CA CYS A 108 -24.80 3.83 -10.67
C CYS A 108 -24.68 4.90 -11.78
N MET A 109 -24.04 4.54 -12.90
CA MET A 109 -23.81 5.37 -14.10
C MET A 109 -24.54 4.82 -15.34
N ASP A 110 -25.44 3.86 -15.13
CA ASP A 110 -26.23 3.22 -16.17
C ASP A 110 -27.36 4.17 -16.59
N GLU A 111 -27.60 4.28 -17.89
CA GLU A 111 -28.68 5.08 -18.48
C GLU A 111 -29.71 4.17 -19.16
N GLU A 112 -30.98 4.49 -18.99
CA GLU A 112 -32.08 3.83 -19.72
C GLU A 112 -32.93 4.91 -20.42
N PRO A 113 -32.57 5.28 -21.67
CA PRO A 113 -33.27 6.32 -22.43
C PRO A 113 -34.75 6.00 -22.60
N GLY A 114 -35.60 7.02 -22.43
CA GLY A 114 -37.06 6.89 -22.57
C GLY A 114 -37.75 6.11 -21.44
N SER A 115 -37.03 5.72 -20.39
CA SER A 115 -37.65 5.10 -19.20
C SER A 115 -38.47 6.11 -18.39
N GLN A 116 -39.43 5.61 -17.59
CA GLN A 116 -40.15 6.42 -16.61
C GLN A 116 -39.38 6.57 -15.28
N ASN A 117 -38.08 6.22 -15.26
CA ASN A 117 -37.25 6.36 -14.08
C ASN A 117 -36.96 7.84 -13.80
N TYR A 118 -36.49 8.15 -12.58
CA TYR A 118 -36.10 9.51 -12.22
C TYR A 118 -34.88 9.97 -13.02
N VAL A 119 -34.73 11.30 -13.12
CA VAL A 119 -33.58 11.93 -13.80
C VAL A 119 -32.45 12.13 -12.81
N VAL A 120 -31.25 11.70 -13.17
CA VAL A 120 -30.03 11.99 -12.40
C VAL A 120 -29.49 13.32 -12.88
N ILE A 121 -29.32 14.28 -11.95
CA ILE A 121 -28.63 15.55 -12.22
C ILE A 121 -27.26 15.51 -11.53
N PRO A 122 -26.17 15.34 -12.30
CA PRO A 122 -24.86 15.10 -11.73
C PRO A 122 -24.26 16.38 -11.13
N PHE A 123 -23.84 16.28 -9.86
CA PHE A 123 -22.95 17.26 -9.25
C PHE A 123 -21.97 16.60 -8.27
N GLY A 124 -20.93 17.35 -7.89
CA GLY A 124 -19.85 16.87 -7.03
C GLY A 124 -20.17 16.84 -5.54
N GLY A 125 -19.28 16.17 -4.79
CA GLY A 125 -19.30 16.14 -3.33
C GLY A 125 -19.03 17.52 -2.70
N THR A 126 -18.84 17.55 -1.37
CA THR A 126 -18.71 18.82 -0.65
C THR A 126 -17.49 19.61 -1.13
N ILE A 127 -17.71 20.84 -1.62
CA ILE A 127 -16.62 21.74 -2.06
C ILE A 127 -15.59 21.93 -0.94
N GLY A 128 -14.30 21.94 -1.30
CA GLY A 128 -13.20 22.05 -0.36
C GLY A 128 -12.77 20.73 0.29
N THR A 129 -13.41 19.60 -0.03
CA THR A 129 -13.05 18.30 0.55
C THR A 129 -12.26 17.43 -0.41
N ALA A 130 -11.36 16.58 0.12
CA ALA A 130 -10.75 15.50 -0.65
C ALA A 130 -10.58 14.28 0.25
N GLY A 131 -10.98 13.11 -0.23
CA GLY A 131 -10.93 11.90 0.57
C GLY A 131 -11.75 10.75 0.00
N ARG A 132 -11.81 9.67 0.79
CA ARG A 132 -12.74 8.56 0.53
C ARG A 132 -14.12 8.96 1.02
N HIS A 133 -15.09 9.01 0.10
CA HIS A 133 -16.48 9.29 0.44
C HIS A 133 -17.32 8.00 0.53
N MET A 134 -17.08 6.99 -0.33
CA MET A 134 -17.87 5.74 -0.37
C MET A 134 -17.03 4.45 -0.43
N GLU A 135 -17.66 3.30 -0.16
CA GLU A 135 -17.02 1.99 -0.23
C GLU A 135 -17.01 1.45 -1.66
N GLY A 136 -15.81 1.26 -2.24
CA GLY A 136 -15.63 0.79 -3.62
C GLY A 136 -15.11 1.83 -4.61
N TRP A 137 -15.13 3.13 -4.25
CA TRP A 137 -14.64 4.24 -5.09
C TRP A 137 -13.60 5.07 -4.35
N GLU A 138 -12.44 5.24 -4.97
CA GLU A 138 -11.19 5.12 -4.22
C GLU A 138 -10.59 6.42 -3.71
N TYR A 139 -11.02 7.52 -4.30
CA TYR A 139 -10.74 8.86 -3.81
C TYR A 139 -11.55 9.87 -4.62
N THR A 140 -12.29 10.77 -3.98
CA THR A 140 -12.92 11.91 -4.64
C THR A 140 -12.26 13.20 -4.16
N ASP A 141 -11.82 14.01 -5.11
CA ASP A 141 -11.18 15.30 -4.85
C ASP A 141 -12.10 16.43 -5.31
N CYS A 142 -12.73 17.07 -4.33
CA CYS A 142 -13.63 18.21 -4.48
C CYS A 142 -12.99 19.50 -3.95
N SER A 143 -11.66 19.58 -3.88
CA SER A 143 -10.96 20.83 -3.57
C SER A 143 -11.22 21.90 -4.64
N VAL A 144 -11.09 23.19 -4.28
CA VAL A 144 -11.32 24.30 -5.23
C VAL A 144 -10.47 24.17 -6.50
N PRO A 145 -9.14 23.90 -6.43
CA PRO A 145 -8.32 23.71 -7.63
C PRO A 145 -8.77 22.54 -8.52
N ALA A 146 -9.27 21.46 -7.92
CA ALA A 146 -9.80 20.30 -8.63
C ALA A 146 -11.15 20.62 -9.32
N ARG A 147 -12.01 21.40 -8.67
CA ARG A 147 -13.31 21.83 -9.22
C ARG A 147 -13.14 22.88 -10.32
N GLN A 148 -12.19 23.80 -10.18
CA GLN A 148 -11.82 24.73 -11.24
C GLN A 148 -11.29 23.98 -12.47
N ARG A 149 -10.38 23.02 -12.29
CA ARG A 149 -9.90 22.13 -13.36
C ARG A 149 -11.03 21.42 -14.09
N GLU A 150 -12.01 20.90 -13.35
CA GLU A 150 -13.17 20.23 -13.93
C GLU A 150 -14.05 21.18 -14.76
N PHE A 151 -14.29 22.39 -14.26
CA PHE A 151 -15.07 23.39 -14.99
C PHE A 151 -14.37 23.81 -16.29
N ILE A 152 -13.05 23.99 -16.26
CA ILE A 152 -12.27 24.33 -17.46
C ILE A 152 -12.37 23.22 -18.50
N HIS A 153 -12.27 21.96 -18.07
CA HIS A 153 -12.42 20.81 -18.96
C HIS A 153 -13.83 20.77 -19.58
N LEU A 154 -14.88 20.97 -18.80
CA LEU A 154 -16.26 21.09 -19.29
C LEU A 154 -16.39 22.24 -20.29
N TYR A 155 -15.89 23.42 -19.95
CA TYR A 155 -15.98 24.60 -20.81
C TYR A 155 -15.33 24.36 -22.18
N LEU A 156 -14.17 23.68 -22.21
CA LEU A 156 -13.48 23.35 -23.46
C LEU A 156 -14.22 22.27 -24.26
N GLU A 157 -14.78 21.26 -23.60
CA GLU A 157 -15.61 20.23 -24.25
C GLU A 157 -16.87 20.86 -24.89
N TRP A 158 -17.55 21.72 -24.14
CA TRP A 158 -18.73 22.47 -24.61
C TRP A 158 -18.38 23.42 -25.77
N LEU A 159 -17.28 24.17 -25.65
CA LEU A 159 -16.83 25.09 -26.68
C LEU A 159 -16.44 24.37 -27.98
N TYR A 160 -15.76 23.22 -27.87
CA TYR A 160 -15.46 22.35 -29.00
C TYR A 160 -16.74 21.90 -29.70
N ARG A 161 -17.75 21.46 -28.94
CA ARG A 161 -19.03 21.00 -29.48
C ARG A 161 -19.84 22.09 -30.17
N ILE A 162 -19.88 23.29 -29.62
CA ILE A 162 -20.52 24.44 -30.28
C ILE A 162 -19.83 24.74 -31.61
N ARG A 163 -18.49 24.78 -31.63
CA ARG A 163 -17.73 25.08 -32.85
C ARG A 163 -17.89 24.03 -33.94
N GLU A 164 -17.83 22.76 -33.55
CA GLU A 164 -18.00 21.63 -34.47
C GLU A 164 -19.48 21.34 -34.79
N ASN A 165 -20.41 22.12 -34.21
CA ASN A 165 -21.85 21.92 -34.32
C ASN A 165 -22.28 20.49 -33.97
N ARG A 166 -21.74 19.94 -32.88
CA ARG A 166 -22.00 18.58 -32.38
C ARG A 166 -22.80 18.64 -31.08
N ASP A 167 -24.07 18.28 -31.12
CA ASP A 167 -25.01 18.30 -30.00
C ASP A 167 -25.05 19.66 -29.27
N PRO A 168 -25.23 20.79 -29.99
CA PRO A 168 -25.08 22.14 -29.42
C PRO A 168 -26.16 22.50 -28.39
N ASP A 169 -27.28 21.79 -28.38
CA ASP A 169 -28.46 21.96 -27.54
C ASP A 169 -28.51 20.99 -26.35
N LYS A 170 -27.49 20.13 -26.21
CA LYS A 170 -27.38 19.22 -25.07
C LYS A 170 -27.34 20.00 -23.76
N VAL A 171 -28.02 19.49 -22.73
CA VAL A 171 -28.05 20.14 -21.41
C VAL A 171 -26.75 19.85 -20.65
N TRP A 172 -26.01 20.90 -20.30
CA TRP A 172 -24.74 20.82 -19.55
C TRP A 172 -24.90 21.32 -18.13
N VAL A 173 -24.39 20.56 -17.17
CA VAL A 173 -24.46 20.89 -15.76
C VAL A 173 -23.10 20.84 -15.09
N PHE A 174 -22.89 21.77 -14.17
CA PHE A 174 -21.78 21.76 -13.23
C PHE A 174 -22.28 22.23 -11.87
N GLY A 175 -22.08 21.39 -10.86
CA GLY A 175 -22.49 21.72 -9.49
C GLY A 175 -21.60 21.06 -8.46
N PHE A 176 -21.74 21.50 -7.21
CA PHE A 176 -21.09 20.95 -6.02
C PHE A 176 -22.01 21.09 -4.81
N SER A 177 -21.80 20.26 -3.79
CA SER A 177 -22.60 20.29 -2.57
C SER A 177 -21.89 21.05 -1.43
N ILE A 178 -22.66 21.46 -0.42
CA ILE A 178 -22.12 21.97 0.85
C ILE A 178 -23.02 21.59 2.02
N HIS A 179 -22.43 21.26 3.18
CA HIS A 179 -23.23 21.08 4.39
C HIS A 179 -23.55 22.44 5.03
N PRO A 180 -24.78 22.67 5.50
CA PRO A 180 -25.19 23.92 6.14
C PRO A 180 -24.28 24.39 7.28
N TYR A 181 -23.75 23.46 8.09
CA TYR A 181 -22.84 23.80 9.18
C TYR A 181 -21.43 24.22 8.73
N ASN A 182 -21.07 24.01 7.46
CA ASN A 182 -19.82 24.50 6.86
C ASN A 182 -19.93 26.00 6.49
N LEU A 183 -21.12 26.59 6.53
CA LEU A 183 -21.35 27.99 6.18
C LEU A 183 -21.36 28.94 7.39
N TYR A 184 -21.38 28.42 8.64
CA TYR A 184 -21.48 29.27 9.85
C TYR A 184 -20.26 30.19 10.06
N SER A 185 -20.46 31.36 10.67
CA SER A 185 -19.39 32.35 10.89
C SER A 185 -18.43 31.96 12.03
N SER A 186 -17.17 32.37 11.88
CA SER A 186 -16.03 31.96 12.70
C SER A 186 -16.07 32.45 14.16
N GLU A 187 -16.79 33.53 14.46
CA GLU A 187 -16.79 34.16 15.79
C GLU A 187 -17.51 33.33 16.87
N LYS A 188 -18.37 32.37 16.48
CA LYS A 188 -19.12 31.52 17.43
C LYS A 188 -18.49 30.14 17.67
N ILE A 189 -17.40 29.80 16.99
CA ILE A 189 -16.76 28.47 17.06
C ILE A 189 -15.42 28.57 17.81
N LYS A 190 -15.46 28.41 19.14
CA LYS A 190 -14.28 28.55 20.04
C LYS A 190 -13.23 27.43 19.93
N ASN A 191 -13.54 26.33 19.24
CA ASN A 191 -12.64 25.23 18.96
C ASN A 191 -12.99 24.71 17.56
N ASP A 192 -12.08 24.84 16.59
CA ASP A 192 -12.25 24.36 15.22
C ASP A 192 -11.60 22.97 15.06
N PRO A 193 -12.33 21.85 15.26
CA PRO A 193 -11.73 20.53 15.33
C PRO A 193 -11.70 19.86 13.94
N ILE A 194 -12.30 20.48 12.91
CA ILE A 194 -12.62 19.88 11.62
C ILE A 194 -12.16 20.77 10.44
N GLY A 195 -11.80 22.04 10.66
CA GLY A 195 -11.45 23.00 9.59
C GLY A 195 -12.68 23.70 9.03
N LEU A 196 -13.71 23.94 9.86
CA LEU A 196 -14.98 24.54 9.43
C LEU A 196 -14.80 25.98 8.93
N LYS A 197 -13.78 26.69 9.44
CA LYS A 197 -13.43 28.03 8.95
C LYS A 197 -13.01 28.00 7.47
N THR A 198 -12.22 27.00 7.08
CA THR A 198 -11.60 26.89 5.76
C THR A 198 -12.60 26.55 4.64
N LEU A 199 -13.66 25.79 4.94
CA LEU A 199 -14.63 25.36 3.91
C LEU A 199 -15.58 26.48 3.45
N ARG A 200 -15.92 27.44 4.32
CA ARG A 200 -16.70 28.63 3.92
C ARG A 200 -15.90 29.52 2.98
N GLU A 201 -14.63 29.76 3.32
CA GLU A 201 -13.71 30.58 2.52
C GLU A 201 -13.51 29.97 1.12
N GLU A 202 -13.40 28.65 1.02
CA GLU A 202 -13.27 27.94 -0.26
C GLU A 202 -14.54 27.93 -1.11
N PHE A 203 -15.72 27.89 -0.47
CA PHE A 203 -16.99 28.09 -1.18
C PHE A 203 -17.06 29.50 -1.79
N VAL A 204 -16.68 30.52 -1.02
CA VAL A 204 -16.61 31.91 -1.51
C VAL A 204 -15.64 32.02 -2.68
N GLU A 205 -14.43 31.47 -2.53
CA GLU A 205 -13.40 31.49 -3.57
C GLU A 205 -13.90 30.90 -4.89
N MET A 206 -14.54 29.73 -4.84
CA MET A 206 -15.08 29.08 -6.04
C MET A 206 -16.19 29.92 -6.70
N VAL A 207 -17.12 30.46 -5.91
CA VAL A 207 -18.23 31.28 -6.41
C VAL A 207 -17.73 32.60 -7.01
N GLU A 208 -16.80 33.28 -6.35
CA GLU A 208 -16.20 34.51 -6.86
C GLU A 208 -15.43 34.28 -8.17
N TRP A 209 -14.68 33.18 -8.26
CA TRP A 209 -13.98 32.80 -9.48
C TRP A 209 -14.95 32.55 -10.65
N MET A 210 -16.03 31.78 -10.41
CA MET A 210 -17.08 31.54 -11.40
C MET A 210 -17.75 32.84 -11.87
N ASN A 211 -18.13 33.71 -10.92
CA ASN A 211 -18.76 35.00 -11.22
C ASN A 211 -17.86 35.93 -12.03
N ARG A 212 -16.56 35.93 -11.71
CA ARG A 212 -15.58 36.77 -12.39
C ARG A 212 -15.42 36.37 -13.86
N TYR A 213 -15.35 35.07 -14.15
CA TYR A 213 -14.89 34.59 -15.46
C TYR A 213 -15.98 33.96 -16.36
N PHE A 214 -17.07 33.41 -15.81
CA PHE A 214 -17.96 32.55 -16.60
C PHE A 214 -19.46 32.85 -16.43
N ILE A 215 -19.92 33.14 -15.21
CA ILE A 215 -21.35 33.36 -14.96
C ILE A 215 -21.82 34.62 -15.69
N ASN A 216 -22.90 34.48 -16.45
CA ASN A 216 -23.49 35.52 -17.27
C ASN A 216 -22.52 36.17 -18.28
N LYS A 217 -21.40 35.50 -18.57
CA LYS A 217 -20.48 35.87 -19.65
C LYS A 217 -20.92 35.20 -20.95
N ARG A 218 -20.56 35.82 -22.06
CA ARG A 218 -20.86 35.29 -23.40
C ARG A 218 -19.56 35.08 -24.17
N THR A 219 -19.53 34.09 -25.05
CA THR A 219 -18.47 33.97 -26.05
C THR A 219 -18.55 35.12 -27.06
N LYS A 220 -17.50 35.33 -27.86
CA LYS A 220 -17.52 36.26 -29.01
C LYS A 220 -18.73 36.08 -29.93
N GLU A 221 -19.17 34.84 -30.14
CA GLU A 221 -20.32 34.46 -30.96
C GLU A 221 -21.67 34.64 -30.25
N GLY A 222 -21.66 35.09 -28.98
CA GLY A 222 -22.84 35.45 -28.22
C GLY A 222 -23.45 34.33 -27.37
N TYR A 223 -22.88 33.13 -27.36
CA TYR A 223 -23.36 32.01 -26.54
C TYR A 223 -23.15 32.30 -25.06
N LEU A 224 -24.19 32.07 -24.24
CA LEU A 224 -24.10 32.19 -22.78
C LEU A 224 -23.22 31.06 -22.24
N ILE A 225 -22.16 31.40 -21.50
CA ILE A 225 -21.20 30.41 -21.01
C ILE A 225 -21.75 29.61 -19.83
N ALA A 226 -22.29 30.29 -18.81
CA ALA A 226 -22.91 29.64 -17.66
C ALA A 226 -23.90 30.58 -16.95
N LYS A 227 -24.94 30.00 -16.36
CA LYS A 227 -25.87 30.66 -15.43
C LYS A 227 -26.06 29.79 -14.19
N TYR A 228 -26.52 30.37 -13.09
CA TYR A 228 -27.02 29.58 -11.98
C TYR A 228 -28.43 29.10 -12.29
N SER A 229 -28.68 27.81 -12.04
CA SER A 229 -29.97 27.17 -12.23
C SER A 229 -30.30 26.31 -11.02
N THR A 230 -31.57 26.24 -10.68
CA THR A 230 -32.13 25.27 -9.74
C THR A 230 -32.20 23.89 -10.37
N THR A 231 -32.27 22.85 -9.53
CA THR A 231 -32.45 21.47 -9.99
C THR A 231 -33.74 21.28 -10.79
N TYR A 232 -34.79 22.06 -10.49
CA TYR A 232 -36.04 22.03 -11.25
C TYR A 232 -35.89 22.65 -12.64
N GLU A 233 -35.22 23.79 -12.77
CA GLU A 233 -34.95 24.39 -14.09
C GLU A 233 -34.11 23.46 -14.96
N ILE A 234 -33.09 22.81 -14.38
CA ILE A 234 -32.29 21.80 -15.09
C ILE A 234 -33.15 20.60 -15.51
N TYR A 235 -34.04 20.14 -14.63
CA TYR A 235 -34.96 19.05 -14.93
C TYR A 235 -35.88 19.43 -16.08
N ASP A 236 -36.49 20.62 -16.04
CA ASP A 236 -37.40 21.09 -17.09
C ASP A 236 -36.65 21.24 -18.42
N GLU A 237 -35.44 21.82 -18.43
CA GLU A 237 -34.56 21.88 -19.62
C GLU A 237 -34.22 20.48 -20.16
N PHE A 238 -33.92 19.51 -19.29
CA PHE A 238 -33.66 18.13 -19.71
C PHE A 238 -34.92 17.44 -20.27
N MET A 239 -36.09 17.69 -19.68
CA MET A 239 -37.36 17.13 -20.18
C MET A 239 -37.72 17.70 -21.56
N GLU A 240 -37.42 18.97 -21.81
CA GLU A 240 -37.58 19.58 -23.13
C GLU A 240 -36.61 18.98 -24.14
N TRP A 241 -35.34 18.86 -23.78
CA TRP A 241 -34.32 18.20 -24.61
C TRP A 241 -34.71 16.75 -24.93
N GLU A 242 -35.11 15.95 -23.93
CA GLU A 242 -35.49 14.53 -24.11
C GLU A 242 -36.73 14.37 -25.00
N LYS A 243 -37.66 15.32 -24.97
CA LYS A 243 -38.84 15.33 -25.84
C LYS A 243 -38.44 15.43 -27.31
N GLU A 244 -37.39 16.18 -27.61
CA GLU A 244 -36.84 16.38 -28.95
C GLU A 244 -35.86 15.25 -29.35
N HIS A 245 -35.24 14.59 -28.35
CA HIS A 245 -34.23 13.54 -28.52
C HIS A 245 -34.70 12.19 -27.96
N GLN A 246 -35.91 11.76 -28.35
CA GLN A 246 -36.54 10.57 -27.76
C GLN A 246 -35.75 9.29 -28.02
N GLY A 247 -35.34 8.62 -26.95
CA GLY A 247 -34.58 7.38 -27.00
C GLY A 247 -33.08 7.58 -27.24
N GLU A 248 -32.62 8.84 -27.38
CA GLU A 248 -31.20 9.15 -27.45
C GLU A 248 -30.57 9.19 -26.05
N SER A 249 -29.31 8.76 -25.98
CA SER A 249 -28.53 8.76 -24.73
C SER A 249 -28.00 10.16 -24.44
N SER A 250 -28.27 10.67 -23.23
CA SER A 250 -27.65 11.89 -22.75
C SER A 250 -26.29 11.63 -22.10
N PHE A 251 -26.10 10.45 -21.50
CA PHE A 251 -24.82 10.04 -20.91
C PHE A 251 -24.77 8.52 -20.72
N GLU A 252 -23.77 7.87 -21.30
CA GLU A 252 -23.53 6.44 -21.06
C GLU A 252 -22.09 6.17 -20.64
N TYR A 253 -21.92 5.53 -19.47
CA TYR A 253 -20.65 4.90 -19.10
C TYR A 253 -20.86 3.71 -18.16
N ASN A 254 -20.79 2.50 -18.73
CA ASN A 254 -21.13 1.27 -18.02
C ASN A 254 -19.94 0.51 -17.41
N GLU A 255 -18.72 1.03 -17.54
CA GLU A 255 -17.52 0.38 -17.02
C GLU A 255 -17.26 0.68 -15.55
N LYS A 256 -16.63 -0.30 -14.87
CA LYS A 256 -16.23 -0.17 -13.45
C LYS A 256 -14.79 0.31 -13.27
N THR A 257 -14.09 0.54 -14.37
CA THR A 257 -12.68 0.94 -14.43
C THR A 257 -12.53 2.07 -15.43
N THR A 258 -11.45 2.84 -15.34
CA THR A 258 -11.11 3.88 -16.31
C THR A 258 -10.82 3.23 -17.67
N ASP A 259 -11.69 3.45 -18.64
CA ASP A 259 -11.56 2.99 -20.02
C ASP A 259 -11.79 4.18 -20.97
N PHE A 260 -10.70 4.77 -21.42
CA PHE A 260 -10.73 5.91 -22.34
C PHE A 260 -11.25 5.55 -23.75
N SER A 261 -11.39 4.26 -24.09
CA SER A 261 -12.04 3.86 -25.35
C SER A 261 -13.56 3.98 -25.30
N LYS A 262 -14.13 3.98 -24.08
CA LYS A 262 -15.57 4.13 -23.81
C LYS A 262 -15.92 5.47 -23.17
N TYR A 263 -14.98 6.41 -23.14
CA TYR A 263 -15.16 7.70 -22.50
C TYR A 263 -16.18 8.55 -23.30
N PRO A 264 -17.23 9.09 -22.67
CA PRO A 264 -18.41 9.63 -23.37
C PRO A 264 -18.24 11.05 -23.93
N TYR A 265 -17.06 11.65 -23.81
CA TYR A 265 -16.76 13.02 -24.24
C TYR A 265 -15.63 13.07 -25.28
N PHE A 266 -15.63 14.07 -26.16
CA PHE A 266 -14.75 14.15 -27.32
C PHE A 266 -13.29 14.42 -26.95
N LEU A 267 -13.05 15.27 -25.94
CA LEU A 267 -11.72 15.70 -25.54
C LEU A 267 -11.01 14.67 -24.62
N LYS A 268 -11.02 13.39 -24.99
CA LYS A 268 -10.38 12.30 -24.23
C LYS A 268 -8.87 12.49 -23.99
N GLY A 269 -8.18 13.16 -24.91
CA GLY A 269 -6.76 13.51 -24.76
C GLY A 269 -6.56 14.53 -23.62
N LEU A 270 -7.42 15.55 -23.55
CA LEU A 270 -7.43 16.53 -22.47
C LEU A 270 -7.82 15.87 -21.14
N ALA A 271 -8.85 15.01 -21.15
CA ALA A 271 -9.26 14.23 -19.99
C ALA A 271 -8.11 13.38 -19.42
N LYS A 272 -7.34 12.73 -20.29
CA LYS A 272 -6.16 11.94 -19.90
C LYS A 272 -5.02 12.81 -19.37
N ALA A 273 -4.78 13.98 -19.98
CA ALA A 273 -3.73 14.90 -19.56
C ALA A 273 -4.00 15.56 -18.21
N LEU A 274 -5.28 15.84 -17.91
CA LEU A 274 -5.72 16.49 -16.68
C LEU A 274 -6.17 15.51 -15.58
N LEU A 275 -6.03 14.20 -15.80
CA LEU A 275 -6.34 13.19 -14.80
C LEU A 275 -5.56 13.45 -13.50
N ASN A 276 -6.24 13.49 -12.36
CA ASN A 276 -5.63 13.71 -11.03
C ASN A 276 -4.81 15.02 -10.90
N SER A 277 -5.29 16.12 -11.47
CA SER A 277 -4.59 17.42 -11.46
C SER A 277 -5.28 18.53 -10.66
N HIS A 278 -4.52 19.54 -10.24
CA HIS A 278 -4.98 20.79 -9.60
C HIS A 278 -4.65 21.99 -10.50
N LEU A 279 -5.59 22.94 -10.62
CA LEU A 279 -5.28 24.23 -11.23
C LEU A 279 -4.32 25.01 -10.31
N VAL A 280 -3.24 25.53 -10.88
CA VAL A 280 -2.21 26.29 -10.17
C VAL A 280 -2.33 27.77 -10.48
N SER A 281 -2.48 28.10 -11.75
CA SER A 281 -2.65 29.48 -12.21
C SER A 281 -3.55 29.55 -13.43
N TRP A 282 -4.30 30.64 -13.52
CA TRP A 282 -5.10 31.01 -14.68
C TRP A 282 -4.80 32.47 -15.02
N ARG A 283 -4.47 32.74 -16.28
CA ARG A 283 -4.21 34.11 -16.74
C ARG A 283 -4.57 34.26 -18.20
N LYS A 284 -4.73 35.52 -18.61
CA LYS A 284 -4.95 35.91 -20.00
C LYS A 284 -3.68 36.58 -20.54
N GLU A 285 -3.16 36.08 -21.64
CA GLU A 285 -1.99 36.61 -22.37
C GLU A 285 -2.47 37.04 -23.77
N GLY A 286 -2.84 38.32 -23.91
CA GLY A 286 -3.51 38.81 -25.13
C GLY A 286 -4.89 38.19 -25.30
N ASP A 287 -5.16 37.53 -26.44
CA ASP A 287 -6.39 36.78 -26.70
C ASP A 287 -6.33 35.31 -26.26
N LEU A 288 -5.17 34.88 -25.74
CA LEU A 288 -4.94 33.51 -25.30
C LEU A 288 -5.22 33.40 -23.80
N ASN A 289 -6.02 32.41 -23.42
CA ASN A 289 -6.14 31.98 -22.04
C ASN A 289 -5.09 30.90 -21.77
N VAL A 290 -4.47 31.00 -20.61
CA VAL A 290 -3.39 30.11 -20.18
C VAL A 290 -3.72 29.55 -18.80
N ALA A 291 -3.91 28.24 -18.74
CA ALA A 291 -4.14 27.50 -17.51
C ALA A 291 -2.95 26.56 -17.23
N GLU A 292 -2.38 26.70 -16.03
CA GLU A 292 -1.32 25.83 -15.52
C GLU A 292 -1.91 24.82 -14.55
N PHE A 293 -1.61 23.55 -14.76
CA PHE A 293 -2.03 22.45 -13.91
C PHE A 293 -0.82 21.72 -13.34
N GLU A 294 -0.93 21.33 -12.09
CA GLU A 294 -0.07 20.30 -11.51
C GLU A 294 -0.80 18.97 -11.51
N VAL A 295 -0.18 17.96 -12.10
CA VAL A 295 -0.67 16.60 -12.24
C VAL A 295 -0.02 15.73 -11.18
N CYS A 296 -0.86 15.12 -10.34
CA CYS A 296 -0.43 14.16 -9.35
C CYS A 296 -0.38 12.76 -10.00
N PRO A 297 0.70 11.99 -9.84
CA PRO A 297 0.84 10.67 -10.49
C PRO A 297 -0.33 9.73 -10.18
N GLU A 298 -0.62 8.76 -11.07
CA GLU A 298 -1.81 7.87 -10.98
C GLU A 298 -1.91 7.10 -9.65
N ASN A 299 -0.78 6.81 -9.01
CA ASN A 299 -0.67 6.14 -7.71
C ASN A 299 -0.70 7.12 -6.52
N CYS A 300 -0.99 8.39 -6.74
CA CYS A 300 -0.99 9.46 -5.74
C CYS A 300 -2.36 10.17 -5.68
N VAL A 301 -2.61 10.91 -4.61
CA VAL A 301 -3.83 11.68 -4.36
C VAL A 301 -3.48 13.05 -3.78
N TRP A 302 -4.29 14.04 -4.07
CA TRP A 302 -4.17 15.36 -3.48
C TRP A 302 -4.73 15.41 -2.07
N LYS A 303 -3.93 15.87 -1.12
CA LYS A 303 -4.31 15.84 0.29
C LYS A 303 -4.08 17.17 0.99
N ARG A 304 -5.08 17.63 1.76
CA ARG A 304 -4.97 18.82 2.60
C ARG A 304 -3.93 18.64 3.71
N THR A 305 -3.03 19.62 3.84
CA THR A 305 -2.00 19.69 4.88
C THR A 305 -2.32 20.75 5.94
N VAL A 306 -1.58 20.75 7.07
CA VAL A 306 -1.75 21.76 8.13
C VAL A 306 -1.17 23.09 7.62
N GLY A 307 -2.04 24.05 7.28
CA GLY A 307 -1.70 25.29 6.58
C GLY A 307 -2.50 25.54 5.29
N ASP A 308 -3.64 24.86 5.11
CA ASP A 308 -4.65 25.08 4.05
C ASP A 308 -4.20 24.89 2.59
N ARG A 309 -3.11 24.16 2.36
CA ARG A 309 -2.67 23.77 1.01
C ARG A 309 -2.82 22.28 0.74
N PHE A 310 -3.27 21.93 -0.46
CA PHE A 310 -3.27 20.56 -0.96
C PHE A 310 -1.88 20.19 -1.47
N VAL A 311 -1.44 18.97 -1.14
CA VAL A 311 -0.16 18.42 -1.57
C VAL A 311 -0.41 17.04 -2.16
N CYS A 312 0.18 16.77 -3.32
CA CYS A 312 0.15 15.44 -3.93
C CYS A 312 0.93 14.45 -3.05
N VAL A 313 0.28 13.37 -2.66
CA VAL A 313 0.86 12.35 -1.78
C VAL A 313 0.54 10.95 -2.28
N GLU A 314 1.37 9.95 -2.01
CA GLU A 314 1.09 8.57 -2.43
C GLU A 314 -0.24 8.04 -1.85
N LYS A 315 -1.03 7.34 -2.69
CA LYS A 315 -2.23 6.60 -2.26
C LYS A 315 -1.80 5.55 -1.26
N SER A 316 -2.12 5.74 0.03
CA SER A 316 -1.87 4.71 1.04
C SER A 316 -2.70 3.47 0.69
N GLY A 317 -2.03 2.37 0.35
CA GLY A 317 -2.65 1.17 -0.23
C GLY A 317 -3.74 0.56 0.62
N GLU A 318 -4.99 0.89 0.34
CA GLU A 318 -6.15 0.10 0.73
C GLU A 318 -7.34 0.43 -0.16
N MET A 319 -7.20 0.16 -1.45
CA MET A 319 -8.30 0.38 -2.39
C MET A 319 -8.05 -0.41 -3.69
N THR A 320 -8.77 -1.53 -3.85
CA THR A 320 -9.46 -1.87 -5.11
C THR A 320 -10.83 -2.45 -4.75
N ALA A 321 -11.85 -2.10 -5.52
CA ALA A 321 -13.12 -2.79 -5.59
C ALA A 321 -12.94 -4.32 -5.77
N PRO A 322 -13.80 -5.17 -5.15
CA PRO A 322 -13.79 -6.61 -5.41
C PRO A 322 -14.45 -6.91 -6.76
N GLN A 323 -13.72 -7.56 -7.67
CA GLN A 323 -14.32 -8.35 -8.74
C GLN A 323 -14.76 -9.71 -8.19
N GLY A 324 -16.00 -10.11 -8.49
CA GLY A 324 -16.46 -11.50 -8.46
C GLY A 324 -17.48 -11.86 -7.38
N MET A 325 -18.74 -11.43 -7.53
CA MET A 325 -19.90 -12.24 -7.12
C MET A 325 -20.56 -12.78 -8.39
N GLU A 326 -19.97 -13.84 -8.95
CA GLU A 326 -20.72 -14.74 -9.82
C GLU A 326 -21.70 -15.55 -8.96
N ARG A 327 -22.96 -15.51 -9.38
CA ARG A 327 -24.07 -16.31 -8.87
C ARG A 327 -23.71 -17.80 -8.97
N ARG A 328 -23.68 -18.51 -7.84
CA ARG A 328 -23.84 -19.96 -7.82
C ARG A 328 -25.12 -20.35 -7.08
N GLY A 329 -26.09 -20.78 -7.87
CA GLY A 329 -26.87 -22.00 -7.63
C GLY A 329 -27.85 -22.01 -6.45
N ASN A 330 -29.14 -21.86 -6.79
CA ASN A 330 -30.29 -22.34 -6.03
C ASN A 330 -30.04 -23.68 -5.33
N ARG A 331 -30.10 -23.69 -3.99
CA ARG A 331 -30.74 -24.76 -3.18
C ARG A 331 -31.28 -24.17 -1.88
N ARG A 332 -32.61 -24.07 -1.77
CA ARG A 332 -33.32 -23.84 -0.50
C ARG A 332 -33.23 -25.11 0.38
N PRO A 333 -33.10 -24.95 1.70
CA PRO A 333 -33.84 -25.79 2.65
C PRO A 333 -34.73 -24.94 3.58
N PRO A 334 -35.70 -25.56 4.27
CA PRO A 334 -36.96 -24.93 4.66
C PRO A 334 -36.93 -24.19 6.00
N LEU A 335 -37.87 -23.25 6.11
CA LEU A 335 -38.31 -22.57 7.32
C LEU A 335 -38.52 -23.53 8.49
N ARG A 336 -37.88 -23.27 9.64
CA ARG A 336 -38.35 -23.72 10.97
C ARG A 336 -37.90 -22.76 12.09
N ASN A 337 -38.90 -22.09 12.66
CA ASN A 337 -39.10 -21.59 14.03
C ASN A 337 -37.88 -21.27 14.91
N TRP A 338 -37.68 -19.98 15.16
CA TRP A 338 -36.97 -19.47 16.35
C TRP A 338 -37.99 -19.10 17.43
N GLY A 339 -38.08 -19.94 18.46
CA GLY A 339 -38.69 -19.60 19.74
C GLY A 339 -37.62 -19.17 20.74
N ASN A 340 -37.84 -18.02 21.36
CA ASN A 340 -37.35 -17.54 22.66
C ASN A 340 -36.13 -18.24 23.31
N ARG A 341 -35.04 -17.48 23.51
CA ARG A 341 -34.46 -17.26 24.85
C ARG A 341 -33.55 -16.03 24.89
N ARG A 342 -33.70 -15.31 25.99
CA ARG A 342 -33.21 -13.96 26.32
C ARG A 342 -31.71 -13.95 26.68
N GLY A 343 -31.09 -12.79 26.50
CA GLY A 343 -29.92 -12.35 27.29
C GLY A 343 -28.70 -11.93 26.47
N GLY A 344 -28.73 -10.73 25.88
CA GLY A 344 -27.57 -10.16 25.18
C GLY A 344 -27.64 -8.64 25.12
N ILE A 345 -26.67 -8.01 25.78
CA ILE A 345 -26.47 -6.56 25.94
C ILE A 345 -26.53 -5.83 24.58
N PRO A 346 -27.22 -4.67 24.47
CA PRO A 346 -27.35 -3.95 23.20
C PRO A 346 -26.00 -3.34 22.73
N PRO A 347 -25.68 -3.42 21.42
CA PRO A 347 -24.48 -2.81 20.85
C PRO A 347 -24.57 -1.28 20.87
N ARG A 348 -23.46 -0.62 21.24
CA ARG A 348 -23.32 0.84 21.23
C ARG A 348 -23.40 1.41 19.79
N PRO A 349 -23.98 2.60 19.60
CA PRO A 349 -24.27 3.13 18.28
C PRO A 349 -23.04 3.76 17.59
N MET A 350 -22.84 3.45 16.31
CA MET A 350 -21.81 4.01 15.44
C MET A 350 -21.77 5.54 15.53
N ARG A 351 -20.61 6.11 15.86
CA ARG A 351 -20.31 7.51 15.61
C ARG A 351 -19.94 7.60 14.13
N GLY A 352 -20.78 8.28 13.33
CA GLY A 352 -20.36 8.79 12.04
C GLY A 352 -19.22 9.77 12.28
N GLY A 353 -18.01 9.33 11.99
CA GLY A 353 -16.80 10.13 12.08
C GLY A 353 -16.17 10.11 10.71
N TRP A 354 -16.10 11.28 10.08
CA TRP A 354 -15.25 11.53 8.93
C TRP A 354 -13.86 10.90 9.17
N GLY A 355 -13.43 10.08 8.23
CA GLY A 355 -12.25 9.22 8.37
C GLY A 355 -10.98 9.99 8.73
N ARG A 356 -10.04 9.30 9.37
CA ARG A 356 -8.72 9.86 9.71
C ARG A 356 -7.98 10.32 8.45
N LEU A 357 -7.53 11.57 8.44
CA LEU A 357 -6.70 12.20 7.41
C LEU A 357 -5.40 11.40 7.13
N PRO A 358 -5.09 11.03 5.86
CA PRO A 358 -3.98 10.11 5.51
C PRO A 358 -2.60 10.78 5.50
N ARG A 359 -1.52 10.20 6.06
CA ARG A 359 -0.16 10.79 5.99
C ARG A 359 0.64 10.16 4.85
N GLY A 360 0.45 10.61 3.62
CA GLY A 360 1.38 10.29 2.53
C GLY A 360 2.55 11.29 2.49
N ARG A 361 3.68 10.88 1.92
CA ARG A 361 4.80 11.82 1.64
C ARG A 361 4.47 12.67 0.43
N PRO A 362 4.85 13.97 0.42
CA PRO A 362 4.79 14.78 -0.79
C PRO A 362 5.54 14.10 -1.94
N VAL A 363 4.88 13.98 -3.09
CA VAL A 363 5.43 13.43 -4.32
C VAL A 363 5.59 14.58 -5.33
N PRO A 364 6.68 14.62 -6.12
CA PRO A 364 6.81 15.58 -7.20
C PRO A 364 5.64 15.49 -8.17
N THR A 365 5.01 16.63 -8.45
CA THR A 365 3.95 16.76 -9.46
C THR A 365 4.56 17.03 -10.83
N GLN A 366 3.81 16.70 -11.88
CA GLN A 366 4.16 17.08 -13.25
C GLN A 366 3.39 18.34 -13.62
N LYS A 367 3.96 19.24 -14.43
CA LYS A 367 3.22 20.41 -14.90
C LYS A 367 2.63 20.17 -16.29
N VAL A 368 1.41 20.64 -16.50
CA VAL A 368 0.71 20.65 -17.78
C VAL A 368 0.19 22.06 -18.01
N MET A 369 0.42 22.58 -19.22
CA MET A 369 -0.07 23.89 -19.64
C MET A 369 -1.14 23.69 -20.71
N VAL A 370 -2.27 24.36 -20.57
CA VAL A 370 -3.34 24.36 -21.56
C VAL A 370 -3.52 25.78 -22.06
N PHE A 371 -3.47 25.94 -23.38
CA PHE A 371 -3.59 27.22 -24.06
C PHE A 371 -4.82 27.18 -24.98
N TRP A 372 -5.68 28.17 -24.90
CA TRP A 372 -6.78 28.28 -25.85
C TRP A 372 -7.22 29.72 -26.00
N SER A 373 -7.67 30.06 -27.19
CA SER A 373 -8.39 31.28 -27.47
C SER A 373 -9.86 30.96 -27.74
N GLU A 374 -10.66 32.01 -27.80
CA GLU A 374 -12.03 31.89 -28.31
C GLU A 374 -12.08 31.53 -29.81
N GLU A 375 -10.95 31.40 -30.51
CA GLU A 375 -10.84 31.02 -31.92
C GLU A 375 -10.11 29.67 -32.18
N GLY A 376 -9.39 29.10 -31.20
CA GLY A 376 -8.65 27.83 -31.36
C GLY A 376 -8.10 27.25 -30.05
N MET A 377 -7.74 25.95 -30.01
CA MET A 377 -7.16 25.27 -28.84
C MET A 377 -5.82 24.62 -29.19
N GLU A 378 -4.78 24.87 -28.39
CA GLU A 378 -3.47 24.19 -28.48
C GLU A 378 -3.09 23.61 -27.10
N VAL A 379 -2.77 22.32 -27.03
CA VAL A 379 -2.38 21.64 -25.78
C VAL A 379 -0.94 21.13 -25.91
N GLY A 380 -0.04 21.64 -25.07
CA GLY A 380 1.38 21.27 -25.06
C GLY A 380 1.87 20.79 -23.69
N ARG A 381 2.84 19.86 -23.66
CA ARG A 381 3.55 19.45 -22.44
C ARG A 381 4.94 20.07 -22.42
N GLY A 382 5.34 20.67 -21.30
CA GLY A 382 6.72 21.12 -21.08
C GLY A 382 7.29 20.51 -19.82
N ILE A 383 8.46 19.87 -19.91
CA ILE A 383 9.30 19.52 -18.75
C ILE A 383 10.35 20.62 -18.61
N LEU A 384 10.35 21.34 -17.49
CA LEU A 384 11.37 22.35 -17.19
C LEU A 384 12.74 21.66 -16.99
N GLY A 385 13.70 21.94 -17.88
CA GLY A 385 15.09 21.48 -17.79
C GLY A 385 15.65 20.72 -19.00
N VAL A 386 14.86 20.52 -20.06
CA VAL A 386 15.31 20.00 -21.35
C VAL A 386 14.95 21.02 -22.41
N GLU A 387 15.92 21.52 -23.19
CA GLU A 387 15.63 22.37 -24.35
C GLU A 387 14.86 21.55 -25.39
N GLY A 388 13.54 21.74 -25.47
CA GLY A 388 12.68 21.09 -26.45
C GLY A 388 11.23 20.97 -25.96
N TRP A 389 10.29 21.59 -26.67
CA TRP A 389 8.85 21.40 -26.46
C TRP A 389 8.40 20.17 -27.25
N GLU A 390 7.85 19.16 -26.58
CA GLU A 390 7.20 18.03 -27.26
C GLU A 390 5.69 18.25 -27.30
N LEU A 391 5.17 18.22 -28.52
CA LEU A 391 3.75 18.16 -28.79
C LEU A 391 3.17 16.81 -28.40
N ILE A 392 2.07 16.86 -27.68
CA ILE A 392 1.25 15.68 -27.45
C ILE A 392 0.44 15.46 -28.73
N ASP A 393 0.85 14.50 -29.56
CA ASP A 393 -0.02 13.94 -30.60
C ASP A 393 -1.33 13.45 -29.95
N GLY A 394 -2.47 13.93 -30.45
CA GLY A 394 -3.79 13.42 -30.07
C GLY A 394 -4.69 14.38 -29.28
N VAL A 395 -4.53 15.69 -29.42
CA VAL A 395 -5.58 16.66 -29.05
C VAL A 395 -6.41 17.04 -30.28
N THR A 396 -6.97 16.03 -30.94
CA THR A 396 -8.16 16.14 -31.77
C THR A 396 -8.92 14.81 -31.62
N GLY A 397 -10.23 14.88 -31.51
CA GLY A 397 -11.12 13.73 -31.36
C GLY A 397 -10.88 12.66 -32.43
N GLU A 398 -11.13 11.41 -32.03
CA GLU A 398 -11.33 10.22 -32.87
C GLU A 398 -10.43 10.00 -34.11
N ARG A 399 -9.62 8.94 -34.03
CA ARG A 399 -9.19 8.22 -35.23
C ARG A 399 -10.40 7.44 -35.76
N ILE A 400 -11.14 8.02 -36.70
CA ILE A 400 -11.92 7.26 -37.68
C ILE A 400 -10.91 6.57 -38.60
N ASP A 401 -11.17 5.30 -38.86
CA ASP A 401 -10.48 4.38 -39.74
C ASP A 401 -9.38 4.96 -40.65
N GLY A 402 -8.14 4.58 -40.34
CA GLY A 402 -7.13 4.32 -41.36
C GLY A 402 -6.76 5.45 -42.34
N GLU A 403 -6.52 6.69 -41.91
CA GLU A 403 -5.73 7.67 -42.69
C GLU A 403 -5.10 8.73 -41.76
N THR A 404 -3.89 9.18 -42.08
CA THR A 404 -3.07 10.08 -41.25
C THR A 404 -3.54 11.52 -41.41
N ILE A 405 -4.12 12.14 -40.36
CA ILE A 405 -4.34 13.59 -40.33
C ILE A 405 -3.05 14.26 -39.84
N THR A 406 -2.49 15.14 -40.68
CA THR A 406 -1.34 16.00 -40.37
C THR A 406 -1.86 17.35 -39.90
N VAL A 407 -1.50 17.80 -38.69
CA VAL A 407 -1.72 19.20 -38.27
C VAL A 407 -0.44 19.98 -38.54
N ASN A 408 -0.54 20.99 -39.40
CA ASN A 408 0.55 21.88 -39.77
C ASN A 408 0.91 22.80 -38.61
N TYR A 409 2.17 22.75 -38.18
CA TYR A 409 2.77 23.76 -37.31
C TYR A 409 3.09 25.02 -38.12
N LEU A 410 2.49 26.16 -37.76
CA LEU A 410 3.02 27.47 -38.12
C LEU A 410 4.26 27.74 -37.23
N PRO A 411 5.45 27.93 -37.82
CA PRO A 411 6.68 28.10 -37.05
C PRO A 411 6.75 29.51 -36.44
N ILE A 412 6.93 29.59 -35.12
CA ILE A 412 7.55 30.77 -34.51
C ILE A 412 9.05 30.70 -34.82
N ILE A 413 9.51 31.76 -35.49
CA ILE A 413 10.82 31.98 -36.06
C ILE A 413 11.91 31.92 -34.97
N ALA A 414 12.76 30.91 -35.01
CA ALA A 414 14.16 31.02 -34.59
C ALA A 414 15.05 30.67 -35.80
N LYS A 415 15.86 31.64 -36.22
CA LYS A 415 16.61 31.67 -37.47
C LYS A 415 17.61 30.51 -37.62
N GLY A 416 17.59 29.88 -38.81
CA GLY A 416 18.74 29.23 -39.48
C GLY A 416 18.92 27.73 -39.15
N GLY A 417 18.97 26.77 -40.07
CA GLY A 417 19.03 26.76 -41.52
C GLY A 417 18.88 25.32 -42.04
N MET A 418 18.56 25.20 -43.33
CA MET A 418 18.17 24.02 -44.12
C MET A 418 19.09 22.79 -44.05
N VAL A 419 18.52 21.57 -44.28
CA VAL A 419 18.86 20.66 -45.43
C VAL A 419 17.64 19.77 -45.79
N LYS A 420 17.47 19.53 -47.10
CA LYS A 420 16.37 18.86 -47.84
C LYS A 420 16.53 17.32 -48.01
N GLY A 421 15.39 16.66 -48.28
CA GLY A 421 15.24 15.47 -49.14
C GLY A 421 14.75 14.20 -48.39
N GLY A 422 13.79 13.39 -48.83
CA GLY A 422 13.01 13.25 -50.06
C GLY A 422 12.68 11.75 -50.29
N PHE A 423 11.46 11.44 -50.76
CA PHE A 423 10.92 10.18 -51.32
C PHE A 423 10.40 9.03 -50.42
N SER A 424 9.06 8.99 -50.27
CA SER A 424 8.04 8.09 -50.89
C SER A 424 8.21 6.54 -50.94
N PRO A 425 7.10 5.76 -50.86
CA PRO A 425 7.04 4.38 -50.32
C PRO A 425 6.77 3.31 -51.39
N GLU A 426 6.83 2.02 -51.02
CA GLU A 426 6.04 1.00 -51.73
C GLU A 426 5.74 -0.26 -50.89
N ARG A 427 4.57 -0.83 -51.18
CA ARG A 427 3.84 -1.91 -50.49
C ARG A 427 4.37 -3.30 -50.87
N GLY A 428 4.14 -4.27 -50.00
CA GLY A 428 4.18 -5.69 -50.34
C GLY A 428 3.28 -6.53 -49.42
N PHE A 429 2.07 -6.85 -49.89
CA PHE A 429 1.18 -7.85 -49.31
C PHE A 429 1.69 -9.27 -49.63
N ILE A 430 1.79 -10.15 -48.64
CA ILE A 430 1.63 -11.61 -48.83
C ILE A 430 0.83 -12.17 -47.65
N GLN A 431 -0.22 -12.93 -47.99
CA GLN A 431 -1.21 -13.55 -47.13
C GLN A 431 -0.86 -15.04 -46.87
N GLN A 432 -1.43 -15.61 -45.79
CA GLN A 432 -1.49 -17.04 -45.39
C GLN A 432 -0.24 -17.61 -44.65
N ARG A 433 -0.33 -18.42 -43.58
CA ARG A 433 -1.33 -19.43 -43.17
C ARG A 433 -1.18 -19.70 -41.65
N GLU A 434 -2.30 -19.93 -40.97
CA GLU A 434 -2.34 -20.44 -39.59
C GLU A 434 -2.06 -21.95 -39.51
N PHE A 435 -1.28 -22.36 -38.51
CA PHE A 435 -1.25 -23.71 -37.93
C PHE A 435 -1.34 -23.60 -36.39
N PRO A 436 -2.00 -24.55 -35.70
CA PRO A 436 -2.49 -24.35 -34.34
C PRO A 436 -1.37 -24.45 -33.30
N GLN A 437 -1.16 -23.38 -32.53
CA GLN A 437 -0.27 -23.41 -31.36
C GLN A 437 -0.94 -24.10 -30.16
N ARG A 438 -0.21 -25.08 -29.61
CA ARG A 438 -0.47 -25.77 -28.35
C ARG A 438 -0.80 -24.79 -27.21
N ARG A 439 -1.75 -25.19 -26.34
CA ARG A 439 -2.12 -24.46 -25.11
C ARG A 439 -0.89 -24.06 -24.27
N VAL A 440 -0.61 -22.77 -24.29
CA VAL A 440 0.34 -22.10 -23.39
C VAL A 440 -0.32 -21.96 -22.01
N SER A 441 0.34 -22.47 -20.97
CA SER A 441 -0.20 -22.47 -19.59
C SER A 441 -0.36 -21.06 -19.02
N THR A 442 -1.31 -20.87 -18.10
CA THR A 442 -1.63 -19.58 -17.42
C THR A 442 -0.40 -18.90 -16.80
N GLN A 443 0.61 -19.68 -16.40
CA GLN A 443 1.90 -19.21 -15.87
C GLN A 443 2.73 -18.39 -16.88
N GLN A 444 2.65 -18.69 -18.17
CA GLN A 444 3.37 -17.93 -19.21
C GLN A 444 2.67 -16.61 -19.55
N LYS A 445 1.35 -16.50 -19.31
CA LYS A 445 0.59 -15.26 -19.53
C LYS A 445 0.89 -14.20 -18.47
N GLU A 446 1.01 -14.57 -17.20
CA GLU A 446 1.42 -13.63 -16.13
C GLU A 446 2.89 -13.20 -16.28
N PHE A 447 3.79 -14.11 -16.68
CA PHE A 447 5.19 -13.76 -17.00
C PHE A 447 5.32 -12.86 -18.24
N ALA A 448 4.49 -13.06 -19.27
CA ALA A 448 4.46 -12.19 -20.45
C ALA A 448 3.89 -10.79 -20.15
N GLN A 449 2.97 -10.68 -19.20
CA GLN A 449 2.37 -9.39 -18.81
C GLN A 449 3.32 -8.50 -18.00
N LEU A 450 4.34 -9.08 -17.35
CA LEU A 450 5.48 -8.36 -16.75
C LEU A 450 6.54 -7.90 -17.77
N LYS A 451 6.52 -8.43 -19.00
CA LYS A 451 7.37 -7.97 -20.11
C LYS A 451 6.80 -6.76 -20.85
N ARG A 452 6.18 -5.81 -20.13
CA ARG A 452 5.88 -4.50 -20.72
C ARG A 452 7.18 -3.70 -20.82
N GLU A 453 7.40 -3.09 -21.97
CA GLU A 453 8.57 -2.29 -22.35
C GLU A 453 8.67 -1.03 -21.48
N GLY A 454 9.06 -1.21 -20.21
CA GLY A 454 9.59 -0.13 -19.39
C GLY A 454 11.04 0.18 -19.78
N PRO A 455 11.57 1.37 -19.43
CA PRO A 455 12.94 1.73 -19.75
C PRO A 455 13.92 0.70 -19.16
N VAL A 456 14.72 0.07 -20.02
CA VAL A 456 15.77 -0.87 -19.58
C VAL A 456 16.86 -0.08 -18.88
N LYS A 457 16.98 -0.25 -17.55
CA LYS A 457 18.05 0.40 -16.79
C LYS A 457 19.35 -0.37 -16.98
N ARG A 458 20.34 0.30 -17.57
CA ARG A 458 21.69 -0.24 -17.81
C ARG A 458 22.62 0.11 -16.67
N ILE A 459 23.31 -0.90 -16.14
CA ILE A 459 24.30 -0.75 -15.06
C ILE A 459 25.62 -1.35 -15.55
N GLU A 460 26.73 -0.65 -15.30
CA GLU A 460 28.06 -1.12 -15.66
C GLU A 460 28.83 -1.56 -14.41
N ILE A 461 29.38 -2.78 -14.43
CA ILE A 461 30.26 -3.32 -13.38
C ILE A 461 31.62 -3.63 -13.99
N ARG A 462 32.69 -3.25 -13.30
CA ARG A 462 34.06 -3.59 -13.68
C ARG A 462 34.60 -4.65 -12.72
N LEU A 463 35.06 -5.75 -13.28
CA LEU A 463 35.72 -6.82 -12.53
C LEU A 463 37.22 -6.69 -12.75
N GLU A 464 37.94 -6.37 -11.69
CA GLU A 464 39.40 -6.32 -11.68
C GLU A 464 39.94 -7.35 -10.69
N LYS A 465 41.19 -7.77 -10.85
CA LYS A 465 41.87 -8.61 -9.85
C LYS A 465 42.12 -7.76 -8.61
N GLY A 466 41.16 -7.80 -7.69
CA GLY A 466 41.23 -7.15 -6.39
C GLY A 466 41.76 -8.06 -5.29
N GLY A 467 42.09 -7.46 -4.15
CA GLY A 467 42.37 -8.18 -2.91
C GLY A 467 41.10 -8.74 -2.25
N ILE A 468 41.28 -9.49 -1.16
CA ILE A 468 40.16 -10.03 -0.37
C ILE A 468 39.57 -8.90 0.50
N LEU A 469 38.29 -8.58 0.29
CA LEU A 469 37.54 -7.58 1.06
C LEU A 469 36.93 -8.13 2.34
N GLY A 470 36.84 -9.46 2.47
CA GLY A 470 36.27 -10.16 3.60
C GLY A 470 35.82 -11.58 3.24
N LYS A 471 35.23 -12.28 4.21
CA LYS A 471 34.57 -13.57 3.96
C LYS A 471 33.08 -13.35 3.71
N PHE A 472 32.56 -14.03 2.71
CA PHE A 472 31.12 -14.11 2.46
C PHE A 472 30.47 -14.92 3.58
N ASN A 473 29.35 -14.40 4.09
CA ASN A 473 28.48 -15.11 5.02
C ASN A 473 27.11 -15.19 4.37
N SER A 474 26.59 -16.40 4.13
CA SER A 474 25.25 -16.55 3.54
C SER A 474 24.15 -15.92 4.38
N LEU A 475 24.38 -15.68 5.67
CA LEU A 475 23.38 -15.16 6.61
C LEU A 475 22.08 -15.97 6.55
N ASN A 476 22.19 -17.28 6.33
CA ASN A 476 21.06 -18.18 6.17
C ASN A 476 20.38 -18.45 7.51
N GLY A 477 19.56 -17.51 7.97
CA GLY A 477 18.68 -17.69 9.12
C GLY A 477 17.20 -17.64 8.76
N CYS A 478 16.37 -18.28 9.59
CA CYS A 478 14.91 -18.17 9.54
C CYS A 478 14.28 -18.12 10.93
N PHE A 479 13.01 -17.70 11.01
CA PHE A 479 12.18 -17.96 12.18
C PHE A 479 11.36 -19.25 12.04
N GLY A 480 11.21 -19.96 13.15
CA GLY A 480 10.73 -21.34 13.25
C GLY A 480 11.88 -22.36 13.23
N SER A 481 11.72 -23.48 13.94
CA SER A 481 12.77 -24.50 14.12
C SER A 481 12.79 -25.64 13.09
N GLY A 482 11.87 -25.64 12.13
CA GLY A 482 11.57 -26.82 11.32
C GLY A 482 10.49 -27.71 11.93
N TYR A 483 10.18 -27.55 13.23
CA TYR A 483 8.98 -28.13 13.83
C TYR A 483 7.72 -27.49 13.22
N SER A 484 6.73 -28.32 12.88
CA SER A 484 5.45 -27.85 12.34
C SER A 484 4.41 -27.85 13.45
N PRO A 485 3.85 -26.69 13.83
CA PRO A 485 2.73 -26.63 14.77
C PRO A 485 1.38 -27.01 14.13
N MET A 486 1.35 -27.26 12.82
CA MET A 486 0.15 -27.62 12.07
C MET A 486 0.12 -29.13 11.81
N GLU A 487 -0.97 -29.77 12.25
CA GLU A 487 -1.25 -31.18 11.97
C GLU A 487 -1.39 -31.40 10.44
N GLY A 488 -0.70 -32.42 9.91
CA GLY A 488 -0.70 -32.75 8.48
C GLY A 488 0.34 -32.00 7.62
N PHE A 489 1.13 -31.09 8.18
CA PHE A 489 2.33 -30.54 7.52
C PHE A 489 3.59 -31.15 8.16
N PRO A 490 4.50 -31.77 7.38
CA PRO A 490 5.63 -32.49 7.96
C PRO A 490 6.64 -31.55 8.62
N HIS A 491 7.39 -32.07 9.58
CA HIS A 491 8.58 -31.37 10.11
C HIS A 491 9.62 -31.25 8.99
N MET A 492 10.26 -30.08 8.90
CA MET A 492 11.20 -29.74 7.83
C MET A 492 12.65 -29.66 8.33
N SER A 493 12.93 -30.13 9.54
CA SER A 493 14.23 -29.97 10.20
C SER A 493 15.41 -30.50 9.37
N GLU A 494 15.29 -31.72 8.82
CA GLU A 494 16.30 -32.30 7.92
C GLU A 494 16.41 -31.54 6.59
N LYS A 495 15.30 -31.02 6.07
CA LYS A 495 15.31 -30.20 4.84
C LYS A 495 15.96 -28.85 5.04
N LEU A 496 15.79 -28.23 6.21
CA LEU A 496 16.50 -27.01 6.59
C LEU A 496 18.01 -27.25 6.67
N LYS A 497 18.43 -28.40 7.21
CA LYS A 497 19.84 -28.82 7.19
C LYS A 497 20.36 -29.03 5.77
N GLU A 498 19.60 -29.73 4.91
CA GLU A 498 19.96 -30.02 3.51
C GLU A 498 20.27 -28.74 2.72
N ILE A 499 19.43 -27.70 2.85
CA ILE A 499 19.63 -26.42 2.14
C ILE A 499 20.69 -25.51 2.78
N GLY A 500 21.27 -25.93 3.91
CA GLY A 500 22.28 -25.17 4.64
C GLY A 500 21.71 -23.98 5.42
N MET A 501 20.56 -24.16 6.07
CA MET A 501 20.08 -23.21 7.08
C MET A 501 21.04 -23.23 8.28
N LYS A 502 21.50 -22.06 8.71
CA LYS A 502 22.54 -21.89 9.73
C LYS A 502 22.01 -21.42 11.08
N VAL A 503 20.90 -20.70 11.10
CA VAL A 503 20.33 -20.12 12.31
C VAL A 503 18.81 -20.30 12.32
N ILE A 504 18.27 -20.76 13.44
CA ILE A 504 16.83 -20.80 13.66
C ILE A 504 16.46 -20.00 14.91
N ARG A 505 15.49 -19.10 14.75
CA ARG A 505 14.91 -18.33 15.85
C ARG A 505 13.50 -18.81 16.17
N PHE A 506 13.20 -19.08 17.43
CA PHE A 506 11.92 -19.62 17.87
C PHE A 506 11.54 -19.13 19.28
N PRO A 507 10.28 -19.30 19.75
CA PRO A 507 9.12 -19.89 19.08
C PRO A 507 8.05 -18.88 18.66
N GLN A 508 8.45 -17.64 18.33
CA GLN A 508 7.50 -16.57 17.94
C GLN A 508 6.60 -17.04 16.78
N ASP A 509 5.28 -16.85 16.91
CA ASP A 509 4.13 -17.40 16.16
C ASP A 509 4.10 -18.91 15.82
N ASP A 510 4.86 -19.75 16.53
CA ASP A 510 4.68 -21.21 16.49
C ASP A 510 3.54 -21.68 17.42
N GLY A 511 2.98 -20.76 18.21
CA GLY A 511 1.81 -20.99 19.05
C GLY A 511 2.13 -20.96 20.54
N PHE A 512 1.09 -20.86 21.37
CA PHE A 512 1.24 -20.63 22.81
C PHE A 512 1.81 -21.80 23.60
N LYS A 513 1.85 -23.02 23.04
CA LYS A 513 2.38 -24.20 23.74
C LYS A 513 3.88 -24.06 24.11
N PHE A 514 4.59 -23.15 23.44
CA PHE A 514 6.03 -22.95 23.58
C PHE A 514 6.40 -21.66 24.32
N THR A 515 5.43 -20.93 24.87
CA THR A 515 5.68 -19.72 25.69
C THR A 515 5.93 -20.06 27.15
N LEU A 516 6.49 -19.12 27.90
CA LEU A 516 6.69 -19.27 29.35
C LEU A 516 5.38 -19.42 30.12
N ALA A 517 4.26 -18.90 29.60
CA ALA A 517 2.94 -19.11 30.19
C ALA A 517 2.49 -20.58 30.12
N SER A 518 2.88 -21.31 29.08
CA SER A 518 2.59 -22.75 28.99
C SER A 518 3.63 -23.60 29.70
N LEU A 519 4.91 -23.20 29.62
CA LEU A 519 6.01 -23.88 30.29
C LEU A 519 5.92 -23.77 31.82
N PHE A 520 5.51 -22.61 32.35
CA PHE A 520 5.35 -22.35 33.78
C PHE A 520 3.97 -21.69 34.04
N PRO A 521 2.90 -22.50 34.06
CA PRO A 521 1.51 -22.01 34.02
C PRO A 521 0.97 -21.50 35.35
N ASP A 522 1.64 -21.78 36.47
CA ASP A 522 1.21 -21.37 37.80
C ASP A 522 2.32 -20.52 38.43
N ASP A 523 2.14 -19.20 38.38
CA ASP A 523 3.10 -18.22 38.87
C ASP A 523 3.25 -18.20 40.39
N THR A 524 2.48 -19.01 41.12
CA THR A 524 2.62 -19.19 42.57
C THR A 524 3.59 -20.31 42.95
N ARG A 525 3.87 -21.24 42.03
CA ARG A 525 4.70 -22.43 42.33
C ARG A 525 6.18 -22.13 42.53
N PRO A 526 6.93 -23.02 43.22
CA PRO A 526 8.38 -22.92 43.36
C PRO A 526 9.11 -23.05 42.02
N VAL A 527 10.11 -22.20 41.79
CA VAL A 527 10.87 -22.17 40.52
C VAL A 527 11.82 -23.36 40.37
N ASP A 528 12.32 -23.90 41.48
CA ASP A 528 13.27 -25.03 41.48
C ASP A 528 12.59 -26.41 41.47
N ASP A 529 11.26 -26.48 41.54
CA ASP A 529 10.52 -27.74 41.45
C ASP A 529 10.18 -28.05 39.98
N LEU A 530 10.66 -29.19 39.49
CA LEU A 530 10.39 -29.65 38.12
C LEU A 530 8.88 -29.80 37.84
N ARG A 531 8.07 -30.13 38.85
CA ARG A 531 6.59 -30.28 38.73
C ARG A 531 5.87 -28.95 38.52
N SER A 532 6.57 -27.83 38.63
CA SER A 532 6.05 -26.51 38.28
C SER A 532 6.06 -26.27 36.77
N TYR A 533 6.75 -27.12 36.00
CA TYR A 533 6.96 -26.96 34.57
C TYR A 533 6.20 -27.99 33.73
N ARG A 534 5.95 -27.65 32.47
CA ARG A 534 5.40 -28.55 31.44
C ARG A 534 6.30 -28.52 30.20
N PHE A 535 7.22 -29.47 30.11
CA PHE A 535 8.25 -29.48 29.06
C PHE A 535 7.91 -30.36 27.86
N GLU A 536 6.82 -31.12 27.89
CA GLU A 536 6.54 -32.19 26.92
C GLU A 536 6.57 -31.68 25.47
N TYR A 537 5.86 -30.59 25.20
CA TYR A 537 5.82 -29.99 23.87
C TYR A 537 7.14 -29.32 23.48
N MET A 538 7.81 -28.66 24.42
CA MET A 538 9.08 -27.98 24.14
C MET A 538 10.21 -29.00 23.89
N ASP A 539 10.20 -30.14 24.57
CA ASP A 539 11.17 -31.20 24.34
C ASP A 539 11.04 -31.79 22.92
N ASP A 540 9.81 -32.02 22.44
CA ASP A 540 9.56 -32.39 21.04
C ASP A 540 10.07 -31.33 20.06
N TYR A 541 9.77 -30.06 20.35
CA TYR A 541 10.19 -28.93 19.54
C TYR A 541 11.72 -28.81 19.47
N MET A 542 12.41 -28.99 20.60
CA MET A 542 13.87 -28.92 20.70
C MET A 542 14.54 -30.12 20.03
N ARG A 543 13.95 -31.33 20.09
CA ARG A 543 14.44 -32.48 19.32
C ARG A 543 14.39 -32.23 17.82
N GLU A 544 13.32 -31.62 17.31
CA GLU A 544 13.26 -31.20 15.91
C GLU A 544 14.27 -30.10 15.59
N ALA A 545 14.37 -29.07 16.44
CA ALA A 545 15.37 -28.00 16.28
C ALA A 545 16.80 -28.56 16.17
N LYS A 546 17.15 -29.55 17.00
CA LYS A 546 18.47 -30.21 16.99
C LYS A 546 18.82 -30.84 15.64
N LYS A 547 17.84 -31.45 14.96
CA LYS A 547 18.06 -32.13 13.66
C LYS A 547 18.55 -31.16 12.58
N THR A 548 18.24 -29.87 12.69
CA THR A 548 18.72 -28.86 11.75
C THR A 548 20.25 -28.69 11.77
N GLY A 549 20.89 -28.93 12.93
CA GLY A 549 22.30 -28.59 13.15
C GLY A 549 22.59 -27.06 13.14
N ALA A 550 21.54 -26.23 13.15
CA ALA A 550 21.65 -24.79 13.13
C ALA A 550 21.91 -24.22 14.54
N VAL A 551 22.44 -23.00 14.57
CA VAL A 551 22.50 -22.18 15.78
C VAL A 551 21.08 -21.89 16.28
N LEU A 552 20.86 -22.10 17.57
CA LEU A 552 19.56 -21.97 18.21
C LEU A 552 19.43 -20.62 18.93
N ILE A 553 18.49 -19.79 18.47
CA ILE A 553 18.05 -18.58 19.17
C ILE A 553 16.69 -18.85 19.81
N TRP A 554 16.68 -19.08 21.12
CA TRP A 554 15.44 -19.21 21.88
C TRP A 554 14.99 -17.85 22.41
N THR A 555 13.77 -17.46 22.09
CA THR A 555 13.16 -16.22 22.57
C THR A 555 12.31 -16.54 23.80
N ALA A 556 12.61 -15.89 24.93
CA ALA A 556 11.86 -16.06 26.17
C ALA A 556 10.48 -15.37 26.06
N LEU A 557 9.51 -16.05 25.45
CA LEU A 557 8.20 -15.48 25.15
C LEU A 557 7.25 -15.50 26.35
N TYR A 558 6.42 -14.49 26.33
CA TYR A 558 6.11 -13.48 27.35
C TYR A 558 6.09 -13.89 28.84
N ASP A 559 5.08 -13.47 29.60
CA ASP A 559 5.01 -13.66 31.05
C ASP A 559 4.74 -15.13 31.43
N ILE A 560 5.03 -15.46 32.69
CA ILE A 560 4.63 -16.73 33.31
C ILE A 560 3.19 -16.64 33.84
N GLY A 561 2.54 -17.79 34.03
CA GLY A 561 1.20 -17.82 34.62
C GLY A 561 0.08 -17.24 33.74
N GLY A 562 0.27 -17.24 32.42
CA GLY A 562 -0.73 -16.76 31.45
C GLY A 562 -0.52 -15.33 30.95
N GLY A 563 -1.51 -14.82 30.21
CA GLY A 563 -1.47 -13.49 29.59
C GLY A 563 -1.11 -13.47 28.11
N ASP A 564 -0.96 -14.64 27.49
CA ASP A 564 -0.80 -14.80 26.05
C ASP A 564 -2.09 -14.48 25.28
N TYR A 565 -1.95 -13.88 24.10
CA TYR A 565 -3.08 -13.58 23.23
C TYR A 565 -2.67 -13.50 21.76
N TYR A 566 -3.62 -13.75 20.85
CA TYR A 566 -3.44 -13.42 19.44
C TYR A 566 -3.95 -12.00 19.23
N HIS A 567 -3.14 -11.15 18.59
CA HIS A 567 -3.56 -9.78 18.28
C HIS A 567 -4.74 -9.80 17.28
N ASP A 568 -5.89 -9.23 17.65
CA ASP A 568 -7.20 -9.46 17.01
C ASP A 568 -7.26 -9.20 15.49
N ARG A 569 -6.42 -8.28 14.97
CA ARG A 569 -6.43 -7.87 13.56
C ARG A 569 -5.31 -8.47 12.72
N SER A 570 -4.15 -8.67 13.33
CA SER A 570 -2.94 -9.14 12.64
C SER A 570 -2.69 -10.64 12.84
N GLY A 571 -3.26 -11.24 13.88
CA GLY A 571 -3.08 -12.63 14.26
C GLY A 571 -1.63 -12.98 14.62
N PHE A 572 -0.85 -12.02 15.14
CA PHE A 572 0.48 -12.27 15.69
C PHE A 572 0.38 -12.75 17.15
N GLN A 573 1.35 -13.55 17.57
CA GLN A 573 1.49 -14.04 18.93
C GLN A 573 2.02 -12.92 19.84
N GLY A 574 1.17 -12.45 20.76
CA GLY A 574 1.52 -11.44 21.76
C GLY A 574 1.31 -11.96 23.18
N GLY A 575 1.73 -11.17 24.15
CA GLY A 575 1.53 -11.51 25.55
C GLY A 575 1.74 -10.33 26.49
N ARG A 576 1.47 -10.57 27.76
CA ARG A 576 1.62 -9.57 28.81
C ARG A 576 3.10 -9.39 29.17
N CYS A 577 3.48 -8.16 29.51
CA CYS A 577 4.81 -7.89 30.08
C CYS A 577 5.01 -8.63 31.41
N PRO A 578 6.19 -9.24 31.66
CA PRO A 578 6.48 -9.94 32.91
C PRO A 578 6.15 -9.16 34.18
N ARG A 579 5.22 -9.69 34.99
CA ARG A 579 4.76 -9.04 36.23
C ARG A 579 5.80 -9.10 37.34
N TYR A 580 6.54 -10.21 37.40
CA TYR A 580 7.53 -10.50 38.43
C TYR A 580 8.91 -10.73 37.80
N PRO A 581 9.64 -9.66 37.39
CA PRO A 581 10.87 -9.77 36.61
C PRO A 581 11.91 -10.74 37.17
N GLN A 582 12.13 -10.72 38.48
CA GLN A 582 13.09 -11.62 39.12
C GLN A 582 12.66 -13.09 39.04
N LYS A 583 11.39 -13.40 39.36
CA LYS A 583 10.88 -14.77 39.29
C LYS A 583 10.86 -15.26 37.84
N TRP A 584 10.43 -14.41 36.92
CA TRP A 584 10.46 -14.66 35.49
C TRP A 584 11.87 -15.00 34.98
N ALA A 585 12.88 -14.20 35.36
CA ALA A 585 14.26 -14.46 34.96
C ALA A 585 14.81 -15.79 35.50
N LYS A 586 14.43 -16.18 36.73
CA LYS A 586 14.78 -17.50 37.27
C LYS A 586 14.10 -18.64 36.51
N VAL A 587 12.85 -18.48 36.09
CA VAL A 587 12.16 -19.46 35.23
C VAL A 587 12.87 -19.57 33.88
N VAL A 588 13.24 -18.43 33.26
CA VAL A 588 14.05 -18.41 32.02
C VAL A 588 15.35 -19.18 32.20
N ARG A 589 16.09 -18.92 33.29
CA ARG A 589 17.30 -19.66 33.64
C ARG A 589 17.04 -21.17 33.74
N LYS A 590 15.93 -21.60 34.36
CA LYS A 590 15.60 -23.04 34.50
C LYS A 590 15.28 -23.72 33.18
N VAL A 591 14.62 -23.01 32.26
CA VAL A 591 14.42 -23.51 30.89
C VAL A 591 15.78 -23.68 30.19
N VAL A 592 16.69 -22.71 30.31
CA VAL A 592 18.05 -22.83 29.75
C VAL A 592 18.82 -23.97 30.44
N GLU A 593 18.76 -24.07 31.77
CA GLU A 593 19.44 -25.10 32.55
C GLU A 593 18.99 -26.52 32.16
N ARG A 594 17.70 -26.70 31.81
CA ARG A 594 17.20 -27.97 31.27
C ARG A 594 17.97 -28.39 30.02
N TYR A 595 18.06 -27.50 29.03
CA TYR A 595 18.61 -27.84 27.71
C TYR A 595 20.13 -27.76 27.63
N ASN A 596 20.75 -26.87 28.41
CA ASN A 596 22.19 -26.61 28.39
C ASN A 596 22.97 -27.35 29.50
N ASN A 597 22.32 -27.71 30.62
CA ASN A 597 22.98 -28.42 31.74
C ASN A 597 22.33 -29.78 32.08
N GLY A 598 21.12 -30.06 31.57
CA GLY A 598 20.41 -31.33 31.75
C GLY A 598 19.40 -31.34 32.91
N TRP A 599 19.02 -30.18 33.45
CA TRP A 599 18.12 -30.12 34.61
C TRP A 599 16.72 -30.70 34.29
N GLY A 600 16.42 -31.87 34.89
CA GLY A 600 15.17 -32.60 34.69
C GLY A 600 14.93 -33.11 33.26
N GLY A 601 15.92 -32.98 32.37
CA GLY A 601 15.84 -33.36 30.96
C GLY A 601 16.59 -34.66 30.68
N HIS A 602 16.17 -35.37 29.63
CA HIS A 602 16.78 -36.64 29.22
C HIS A 602 17.89 -36.47 28.17
N GLU A 603 18.01 -35.28 27.58
CA GLU A 603 18.93 -34.99 26.49
C GLU A 603 19.45 -33.55 26.59
N LEU A 604 20.74 -33.34 26.29
CA LEU A 604 21.32 -32.01 26.13
C LEU A 604 21.10 -31.53 24.70
N ILE A 605 20.40 -30.40 24.57
CA ILE A 605 20.13 -29.71 23.29
C ILE A 605 20.47 -28.24 23.50
N PRO A 606 21.77 -27.87 23.54
CA PRO A 606 22.19 -26.56 23.96
C PRO A 606 21.56 -25.45 23.11
N ILE A 607 20.96 -24.48 23.78
CA ILE A 607 20.55 -23.20 23.21
C ILE A 607 21.82 -22.34 23.09
N ASP A 608 22.05 -21.70 21.94
CA ASP A 608 23.24 -20.86 21.74
C ASP A 608 22.99 -19.41 22.20
N TYR A 609 21.81 -18.88 21.89
CA TYR A 609 21.41 -17.52 22.24
C TYR A 609 20.04 -17.50 22.92
N VAL A 610 19.90 -16.62 23.91
CA VAL A 610 18.61 -16.33 24.55
C VAL A 610 18.22 -14.88 24.28
N GLU A 611 17.08 -14.68 23.63
CA GLU A 611 16.50 -13.35 23.38
C GLU A 611 15.51 -12.95 24.48
N CYS A 612 15.80 -11.80 25.11
CA CYS A 612 14.99 -11.25 26.18
C CYS A 612 13.73 -10.56 25.62
N LEU A 613 12.66 -11.36 25.49
CA LEU A 613 11.35 -11.01 24.93
C LEU A 613 11.37 -10.66 23.43
N ASN A 614 10.25 -10.92 22.77
CA ASN A 614 9.99 -10.46 21.40
C ASN A 614 9.22 -9.13 21.46
N GLU A 615 9.69 -8.12 20.73
CA GLU A 615 9.07 -6.79 20.66
C GLU A 615 8.57 -6.30 22.03
N PRO A 616 9.45 -6.21 23.05
CA PRO A 616 9.04 -5.93 24.42
C PRO A 616 8.11 -4.73 24.57
N LEU A 617 8.29 -3.65 23.81
CA LEU A 617 7.45 -2.44 23.84
C LEU A 617 6.17 -2.57 22.98
N GLY A 618 6.15 -3.56 22.10
CA GLY A 618 5.06 -3.87 21.19
C GLY A 618 4.27 -5.10 21.66
N LEU A 619 4.54 -6.26 21.06
CA LEU A 619 3.81 -7.50 21.34
C LEU A 619 4.03 -8.02 22.76
N GLY A 620 5.13 -7.64 23.42
CA GLY A 620 5.40 -7.94 24.82
C GLY A 620 4.76 -6.98 25.83
N GLY A 621 4.16 -5.88 25.38
CA GLY A 621 3.33 -4.99 26.19
C GLY A 621 4.04 -4.28 27.35
N CYS A 622 5.37 -4.16 27.34
CA CYS A 622 6.16 -3.47 28.35
C CYS A 622 6.27 -1.96 28.09
N SER A 623 6.46 -1.18 29.15
CA SER A 623 7.06 0.15 29.03
C SER A 623 8.59 0.02 28.92
N PRO A 624 9.31 1.04 28.40
CA PRO A 624 10.78 1.02 28.35
C PRO A 624 11.43 0.72 29.70
N ASP A 625 11.03 1.44 30.75
CA ASP A 625 11.62 1.25 32.09
C ASP A 625 11.35 -0.15 32.64
N LYS A 626 10.15 -0.70 32.39
CA LYS A 626 9.82 -2.06 32.82
C LYS A 626 10.63 -3.10 32.05
N TYR A 627 10.84 -2.89 30.75
CA TYR A 627 11.72 -3.74 29.95
C TYR A 627 13.17 -3.69 30.45
N PHE A 628 13.68 -2.51 30.80
CA PHE A 628 15.04 -2.35 31.34
C PHE A 628 15.20 -3.09 32.67
N GLU A 629 14.18 -3.03 33.54
CA GLU A 629 14.13 -3.83 34.77
C GLU A 629 14.15 -5.34 34.46
N ILE A 630 13.35 -5.81 33.51
CA ILE A 630 13.33 -7.23 33.08
C ILE A 630 14.70 -7.65 32.55
N TYR A 631 15.30 -6.84 31.68
CA TYR A 631 16.62 -7.13 31.13
C TYR A 631 17.70 -7.21 32.21
N LYS A 632 17.61 -6.38 33.25
CA LYS A 632 18.52 -6.44 34.41
C LYS A 632 18.47 -7.79 35.12
N TYR A 633 17.29 -8.30 35.43
CA TYR A 633 17.15 -9.60 36.10
C TYR A 633 17.51 -10.76 35.16
N PHE A 634 17.08 -10.69 33.90
CA PHE A 634 17.47 -11.62 32.85
C PHE A 634 18.99 -11.76 32.72
N SER A 635 19.67 -10.61 32.56
CA SER A 635 21.12 -10.54 32.37
C SER A 635 21.87 -11.11 33.57
N ARG A 636 21.44 -10.76 34.80
CA ARG A 636 22.05 -11.28 36.02
C ARG A 636 21.88 -12.79 36.18
N GLU A 637 20.66 -13.30 36.03
CA GLU A 637 20.39 -14.73 36.22
C GLU A 637 21.14 -15.59 35.19
N LEU A 638 21.19 -15.17 33.92
CA LEU A 638 21.92 -15.92 32.89
C LEU A 638 23.45 -15.72 32.98
N SER A 639 23.93 -14.57 33.46
CA SER A 639 25.36 -14.40 33.76
C SER A 639 25.82 -15.33 34.89
N GLU A 640 25.02 -15.46 35.95
CA GLU A 640 25.32 -16.41 37.04
C GLU A 640 25.26 -17.86 36.56
N PHE A 641 24.29 -18.20 35.69
CA PHE A 641 24.27 -19.52 35.04
C PHE A 641 25.54 -19.78 34.23
N ASN A 642 25.95 -18.82 33.39
CA ASN A 642 27.11 -18.96 32.49
C ASN A 642 28.43 -19.21 33.22
N LYS A 643 28.59 -18.75 34.48
CA LYS A 643 29.80 -19.01 35.28
C LYS A 643 30.04 -20.50 35.55
N THR A 644 28.97 -21.30 35.57
CA THR A 644 29.02 -22.73 35.93
C THR A 644 28.38 -23.63 34.87
N ALA A 645 27.95 -23.08 33.73
CA ALA A 645 27.26 -23.82 32.70
C ALA A 645 28.21 -24.75 31.94
N LYS A 646 27.73 -25.96 31.62
CA LYS A 646 28.42 -26.87 30.67
C LYS A 646 28.43 -26.25 29.27
N HIS A 647 27.31 -25.63 28.90
CA HIS A 647 27.13 -24.94 27.63
C HIS A 647 26.58 -23.53 27.92
N PRO A 648 27.43 -22.51 28.05
CA PRO A 648 26.98 -21.14 28.31
C PRO A 648 26.20 -20.58 27.11
N VAL A 649 25.33 -19.60 27.37
CA VAL A 649 24.49 -18.94 26.36
C VAL A 649 24.91 -17.50 26.12
N LYS A 650 24.71 -17.00 24.90
CA LYS A 650 24.83 -15.58 24.59
C LYS A 650 23.51 -14.84 24.85
N LEU A 651 23.60 -13.62 25.36
CA LEU A 651 22.46 -12.81 25.77
C LEU A 651 22.12 -11.77 24.70
N ILE A 652 20.89 -11.82 24.20
CA ILE A 652 20.34 -10.86 23.23
C ILE A 652 19.38 -9.91 23.95
N GLY A 653 19.51 -8.60 23.68
CA GLY A 653 18.61 -7.55 24.15
C GLY A 653 18.08 -6.64 23.05
N PHE A 654 17.18 -5.74 23.45
CA PHE A 654 16.41 -4.80 22.61
C PHE A 654 15.26 -5.46 21.84
N GLY A 655 15.48 -6.35 20.87
CA GLY A 655 14.42 -7.18 20.24
C GLY A 655 13.23 -6.42 19.66
N GLU A 656 13.42 -5.16 19.24
CA GLU A 656 12.33 -4.25 18.87
C GLU A 656 12.12 -4.16 17.36
N PRO A 657 10.85 -4.01 16.91
CA PRO A 657 10.57 -3.68 15.52
C PRO A 657 10.94 -2.22 15.26
N ILE A 658 11.68 -2.00 14.17
CA ILE A 658 12.17 -0.69 13.74
C ILE A 658 11.70 -0.40 12.33
N HIS A 659 11.36 0.87 12.09
CA HIS A 659 10.77 1.32 10.84
C HIS A 659 11.38 2.65 10.43
N THR A 660 11.32 2.96 9.14
CA THR A 660 11.77 4.24 8.61
C THR A 660 10.97 5.41 9.23
N GLU A 661 11.58 6.60 9.30
CA GLU A 661 10.92 7.87 9.68
C GLU A 661 9.69 8.21 8.81
N LYS A 662 9.54 7.52 7.67
CA LYS A 662 8.31 7.45 6.85
C LYS A 662 7.08 6.97 7.63
N GLY A 663 7.27 6.30 8.77
CA GLY A 663 6.18 5.76 9.57
C GLY A 663 5.58 4.50 8.96
N ASP A 664 6.41 3.67 8.32
CA ASP A 664 5.94 2.53 7.52
C ASP A 664 5.62 1.27 8.35
N PHE A 665 5.48 1.42 9.66
CA PHE A 665 4.78 0.45 10.47
C PHE A 665 4.26 1.15 11.73
N THR A 666 2.96 1.35 11.72
CA THR A 666 2.22 0.95 12.92
C THR A 666 1.62 -0.39 12.51
N PRO A 667 1.91 -1.51 13.19
CA PRO A 667 1.08 -2.69 12.96
C PRO A 667 -0.35 -2.24 13.23
N PRO A 668 -1.37 -2.67 12.45
CA PRO A 668 -2.72 -2.19 12.66
C PRO A 668 -3.17 -2.55 14.09
N GLY A 669 -3.12 -1.58 15.00
CA GLY A 669 -3.61 -1.73 16.38
C GLY A 669 -2.59 -1.96 17.50
N MET A 670 -1.30 -1.61 17.37
CA MET A 670 -0.53 -1.29 18.59
C MET A 670 -0.89 0.11 19.08
N ASN A 671 -2.05 0.21 19.74
CA ASN A 671 -2.15 1.16 20.84
C ASN A 671 -1.53 0.47 22.08
N PRO A 672 -0.79 1.20 22.93
CA PRO A 672 -0.26 0.64 24.16
C PRO A 672 -1.39 0.00 25.00
N PRO A 673 -1.12 -1.12 25.70
CA PRO A 673 -2.15 -1.83 26.44
C PRO A 673 -2.74 -0.95 27.55
N HIS A 674 -4.07 -0.84 27.55
CA HIS A 674 -4.90 -0.39 28.67
C HIS A 674 -4.57 0.95 29.35
N ARG A 675 -4.96 2.08 28.74
CA ARG A 675 -5.43 3.25 29.54
C ARG A 675 -6.87 3.05 29.99
N LYS A 676 -7.09 2.11 30.90
CA LYS A 676 -8.21 2.16 31.87
C LYS A 676 -7.63 2.44 33.25
N ARG A 677 -7.04 3.61 33.42
CA ARG A 677 -6.85 4.30 34.70
C ARG A 677 -6.56 5.76 34.37
N LYS A 678 -7.50 6.64 34.72
CA LYS A 678 -7.26 8.09 34.80
C LYS A 678 -6.22 8.28 35.92
N VAL A 679 -4.97 8.47 35.55
CA VAL A 679 -3.99 9.12 36.41
C VAL A 679 -3.54 10.36 35.64
N ASN A 680 -3.84 11.52 36.21
CA ASN A 680 -3.39 12.81 35.70
C ASN A 680 -1.85 12.85 35.79
N LEU A 681 -1.18 12.71 34.66
CA LEU A 681 0.25 12.98 34.53
C LEU A 681 0.43 13.94 33.34
N PRO A 682 0.91 15.18 33.58
CA PRO A 682 1.16 16.15 32.53
C PRO A 682 2.57 15.91 31.94
N ALA A 683 2.70 15.03 30.94
CA ALA A 683 3.87 15.01 30.06
C ALA A 683 3.64 14.17 28.77
N LEU A 684 4.17 14.68 27.66
CA LEU A 684 4.43 14.05 26.34
C LEU A 684 3.31 14.07 25.26
N LYS A 685 3.23 15.23 24.58
CA LYS A 685 2.71 15.43 23.21
C LYS A 685 3.76 15.14 22.11
N ARG A 686 4.45 13.98 22.10
CA ARG A 686 5.37 13.58 21.00
C ARG A 686 4.94 12.25 20.39
N LYS A 687 4.88 12.15 19.06
CA LYS A 687 4.70 10.86 18.35
C LYS A 687 5.87 9.93 18.72
N PRO A 688 5.65 8.62 18.87
CA PRO A 688 6.75 7.67 19.08
C PRO A 688 7.74 7.73 17.90
N ASP A 689 9.03 7.75 18.19
CA ASP A 689 10.10 7.62 17.21
C ASP A 689 10.05 6.21 16.58
N PRO A 690 9.70 6.07 15.29
CA PRO A 690 9.52 4.77 14.64
C PRO A 690 10.84 4.03 14.41
N ILE A 691 11.97 4.74 14.38
CA ILE A 691 13.30 4.12 14.33
C ILE A 691 13.69 3.64 15.73
N LYS A 692 13.18 4.25 16.81
CA LYS A 692 13.45 3.90 18.23
C LYS A 692 14.89 4.08 18.68
N LEU A 693 15.72 4.87 17.98
CA LEU A 693 17.09 5.17 18.40
C LEU A 693 17.14 5.85 19.78
N GLY A 694 16.17 6.73 20.08
CA GLY A 694 16.12 7.38 21.38
C GLY A 694 15.90 6.39 22.54
N VAL A 695 15.10 5.35 22.34
CA VAL A 695 14.88 4.31 23.35
C VAL A 695 16.07 3.35 23.40
N PHE A 696 16.65 3.02 22.26
CA PHE A 696 17.87 2.22 22.17
C PHE A 696 19.02 2.85 22.96
N ARG A 697 19.29 4.15 22.80
CA ARG A 697 20.33 4.86 23.58
C ARG A 697 20.12 4.74 25.09
N LYS A 698 18.87 4.89 25.54
CA LYS A 698 18.53 4.72 26.96
C LYS A 698 18.74 3.29 27.45
N PHE A 699 18.44 2.30 26.60
CA PHE A 699 18.73 0.90 26.89
C PHE A 699 20.24 0.67 27.05
N VAL A 700 21.05 1.18 26.11
CA VAL A 700 22.52 1.09 26.18
C VAL A 700 23.07 1.75 27.44
N GLU A 701 22.62 2.97 27.74
CA GLU A 701 23.00 3.69 28.95
C GLU A 701 22.64 2.90 30.20
N TYR A 702 21.44 2.33 30.26
CA TYR A 702 20.98 1.54 31.37
C TYR A 702 21.81 0.27 31.57
N VAL A 703 22.12 -0.45 30.49
CA VAL A 703 22.98 -1.65 30.50
C VAL A 703 24.36 -1.32 31.06
N LYS A 704 25.00 -0.26 30.56
CA LYS A 704 26.32 0.18 31.02
C LYS A 704 26.29 0.62 32.49
N ARG A 705 25.35 1.48 32.86
CA ARG A 705 25.22 2.03 34.22
C ARG A 705 25.02 0.94 35.27
N ASN A 706 24.35 -0.15 34.91
CA ASN A 706 24.08 -1.27 35.80
C ASN A 706 25.08 -2.44 35.66
N ASN A 707 26.11 -2.28 34.82
CA ASN A 707 27.11 -3.31 34.48
C ASN A 707 26.46 -4.66 34.10
N LEU A 708 25.50 -4.60 33.18
CA LEU A 708 24.75 -5.79 32.72
C LEU A 708 25.46 -6.44 31.54
N ALA A 709 25.50 -7.77 31.53
CA ALA A 709 25.99 -8.54 30.40
C ALA A 709 25.03 -8.44 29.20
N ILE A 710 25.60 -8.20 28.03
CA ILE A 710 24.97 -8.25 26.71
C ILE A 710 26.01 -8.70 25.69
N ASP A 711 25.63 -9.64 24.82
CA ASP A 711 26.50 -10.16 23.76
C ASP A 711 26.06 -9.63 22.39
N ALA A 712 24.74 -9.50 22.19
CA ALA A 712 24.17 -9.03 20.95
C ALA A 712 22.97 -8.10 21.16
N VAL A 713 22.80 -7.16 20.23
CA VAL A 713 21.60 -6.33 20.09
C VAL A 713 20.80 -6.86 18.92
N SER A 714 19.51 -7.11 19.14
CA SER A 714 18.59 -7.48 18.07
C SER A 714 17.64 -6.35 17.66
N ILE A 715 17.35 -6.29 16.36
CA ILE A 715 16.37 -5.38 15.75
C ILE A 715 15.53 -6.12 14.71
N HIS A 716 14.28 -5.70 14.52
CA HIS A 716 13.41 -6.19 13.46
C HIS A 716 13.09 -5.09 12.44
N PRO A 717 13.96 -4.85 11.43
CA PRO A 717 13.69 -3.89 10.38
C PRO A 717 12.56 -4.36 9.47
N TYR A 718 11.35 -3.85 9.72
CA TYR A 718 10.22 -4.04 8.80
C TYR A 718 10.03 -2.80 7.95
N VAL A 719 10.39 -2.94 6.69
CA VAL A 719 10.18 -1.97 5.62
C VAL A 719 9.50 -2.67 4.46
N HIS A 720 8.67 -1.94 3.72
CA HIS A 720 7.85 -2.51 2.67
C HIS A 720 8.65 -2.73 1.38
N GLY A 721 9.03 -3.98 1.09
CA GLY A 721 9.51 -4.38 -0.24
C GLY A 721 10.88 -3.82 -0.69
N SER A 722 11.68 -3.25 0.22
CA SER A 722 12.97 -2.61 -0.12
C SER A 722 14.14 -3.17 0.71
N PRO A 723 14.96 -4.07 0.12
CA PRO A 723 16.24 -4.47 0.72
C PRO A 723 17.15 -3.30 1.11
N TYR A 724 17.15 -2.21 0.33
CA TYR A 724 17.95 -1.03 0.62
C TYR A 724 17.53 -0.30 1.90
N ASP A 725 16.23 -0.24 2.18
CA ASP A 725 15.74 0.39 3.41
C ASP A 725 16.07 -0.48 4.65
N ILE A 726 16.07 -1.82 4.52
CA ILE A 726 16.55 -2.72 5.57
C ILE A 726 18.02 -2.42 5.87
N TYR A 727 18.85 -2.36 4.83
CA TYR A 727 20.25 -2.02 4.96
C TYR A 727 20.44 -0.66 5.67
N THR A 728 19.72 0.37 5.22
CA THR A 728 19.84 1.73 5.76
C THR A 728 19.48 1.79 7.24
N LEU A 729 18.39 1.15 7.66
CA LEU A 729 18.01 1.07 9.07
C LEU A 729 19.03 0.29 9.91
N THR A 730 19.48 -0.85 9.40
CA THR A 730 20.49 -1.67 10.07
C THR A 730 21.80 -0.91 10.25
N LYS A 731 22.22 -0.18 9.20
CA LYS A 731 23.44 0.62 9.22
C LYS A 731 23.38 1.71 10.30
N LYS A 732 22.25 2.41 10.42
CA LYS A 732 22.03 3.41 11.47
C LYS A 732 22.21 2.82 12.88
N TYR A 733 21.71 1.60 13.10
CA TYR A 733 21.87 0.92 14.39
C TYR A 733 23.31 0.49 14.65
N ARG A 734 24.02 0.00 13.63
CA ARG A 734 25.45 -0.31 13.75
C ARG A 734 26.27 0.93 14.10
N GLU A 735 26.05 2.03 13.38
CA GLU A 735 26.70 3.32 13.61
C GLU A 735 26.41 3.84 15.02
N GLU A 736 25.15 3.71 15.50
CA GLU A 736 24.80 4.09 16.87
C GLU A 736 25.49 3.20 17.90
N MET A 737 25.51 1.88 17.73
CA MET A 737 26.23 0.98 18.64
C MET A 737 27.72 1.34 18.71
N ASP A 738 28.35 1.66 17.58
CA ASP A 738 29.76 2.03 17.52
C ASP A 738 30.01 3.38 18.20
N ALA A 739 29.10 4.35 18.04
CA ALA A 739 29.15 5.64 18.75
C ALA A 739 28.98 5.45 20.26
N GLN A 740 28.23 4.44 20.68
CA GLN A 740 28.14 4.01 22.08
C GLN A 740 29.31 3.09 22.50
N GLY A 741 30.35 2.90 21.69
CA GLY A 741 31.51 2.08 22.07
C GLY A 741 31.24 0.57 22.15
N TRP A 742 30.15 0.07 21.55
CA TRP A 742 29.80 -1.35 21.47
C TRP A 742 30.27 -1.98 20.15
N ARG A 743 31.50 -1.67 19.71
CA ARG A 743 32.07 -2.18 18.45
C ARG A 743 32.29 -3.70 18.45
N ASP A 744 32.50 -4.26 19.64
CA ASP A 744 32.68 -5.69 19.90
C ASP A 744 31.35 -6.45 20.04
N LYS A 745 30.22 -5.75 20.24
CA LYS A 745 28.90 -6.36 20.39
C LYS A 745 28.27 -6.65 19.04
N GLU A 746 27.68 -7.83 18.92
CA GLU A 746 27.04 -8.26 17.68
C GLU A 746 25.76 -7.45 17.43
N LEU A 747 25.56 -7.00 16.19
CA LEU A 747 24.25 -6.59 15.71
C LEU A 747 23.65 -7.77 14.97
N ILE A 748 22.47 -8.21 15.40
CA ILE A 748 21.76 -9.32 14.77
C ILE A 748 20.36 -8.87 14.36
N ILE A 749 19.86 -9.47 13.29
CA ILE A 749 18.52 -9.24 12.80
C ILE A 749 17.74 -10.51 13.03
N THR A 750 16.90 -10.50 14.05
CA THR A 750 16.11 -11.67 14.48
C THR A 750 14.76 -11.78 13.76
N GLU A 751 14.34 -10.74 13.03
CA GLU A 751 13.29 -10.78 12.01
C GLU A 751 13.53 -9.66 10.99
N TYR A 752 13.15 -9.81 9.72
CA TYR A 752 13.15 -8.68 8.79
C TYR A 752 12.14 -8.76 7.65
N GLY A 753 11.72 -7.56 7.22
CA GLY A 753 11.09 -7.31 5.94
C GLY A 753 9.68 -7.87 5.76
N THR A 754 9.00 -7.35 4.74
CA THR A 754 7.79 -7.96 4.18
C THR A 754 7.80 -7.78 2.67
N ILE A 755 7.55 -8.87 1.95
CA ILE A 755 7.45 -8.85 0.48
C ILE A 755 6.05 -8.47 0.01
N ARG A 756 5.12 -8.14 0.92
CA ARG A 756 3.69 -7.96 0.61
C ARG A 756 3.46 -6.94 -0.51
N VAL A 757 4.22 -5.84 -0.53
CA VAL A 757 4.12 -4.82 -1.59
C VAL A 757 4.65 -5.33 -2.94
N LEU A 758 5.72 -6.14 -2.92
CA LEU A 758 6.29 -6.71 -4.13
C LEU A 758 5.38 -7.79 -4.74
N VAL A 759 4.77 -8.65 -3.91
CA VAL A 759 3.82 -9.70 -4.33
C VAL A 759 2.45 -9.12 -4.70
N GLY A 760 2.07 -7.99 -4.10
CA GLY A 760 0.79 -7.35 -4.34
C GLY A 760 -0.38 -8.22 -3.88
N ARG A 761 -1.37 -8.43 -4.76
CA ARG A 761 -2.54 -9.28 -4.49
C ARG A 761 -2.40 -10.71 -5.00
N SER A 762 -1.25 -11.07 -5.59
CA SER A 762 -1.05 -12.42 -6.10
C SER A 762 -1.23 -13.44 -4.98
N ARG A 763 -2.00 -14.49 -5.27
CA ARG A 763 -2.16 -15.66 -4.39
C ARG A 763 -1.26 -16.82 -4.83
N ASP A 764 -0.44 -16.64 -5.87
CA ASP A 764 0.51 -17.66 -6.30
C ASP A 764 1.71 -17.70 -5.35
N LEU A 765 1.79 -18.76 -4.55
CA LEU A 765 2.89 -19.01 -3.62
C LEU A 765 4.23 -19.25 -4.32
N ASN A 766 4.25 -19.73 -5.57
CA ASN A 766 5.50 -19.90 -6.30
C ASN A 766 6.07 -18.55 -6.74
N PHE A 767 5.22 -17.64 -7.24
CA PHE A 767 5.62 -16.26 -7.51
C PHE A 767 6.05 -15.56 -6.22
N ALA A 768 5.27 -15.66 -5.13
CA ALA A 768 5.66 -15.09 -3.84
C ALA A 768 7.00 -15.64 -3.33
N SER A 769 7.23 -16.94 -3.51
CA SER A 769 8.51 -17.60 -3.21
C SER A 769 9.66 -17.06 -4.08
N GLN A 770 9.43 -16.80 -5.37
CA GLN A 770 10.45 -16.20 -6.26
C GLN A 770 10.78 -14.76 -5.84
N VAL A 771 9.76 -13.97 -5.51
CA VAL A 771 9.95 -12.62 -4.94
C VAL A 771 10.74 -12.69 -3.64
N LEU A 772 10.41 -13.64 -2.75
CA LEU A 772 11.15 -13.87 -1.51
C LEU A 772 12.60 -14.26 -1.78
N ALA A 773 12.85 -15.12 -2.76
CA ALA A 773 14.19 -15.54 -3.17
C ALA A 773 15.08 -14.34 -3.53
N ALA A 774 14.58 -13.44 -4.40
CA ALA A 774 15.31 -12.23 -4.76
C ALA A 774 15.44 -11.25 -3.59
N PHE A 775 14.38 -11.06 -2.81
CA PHE A 775 14.36 -10.15 -1.67
C PHE A 775 15.36 -10.54 -0.58
N GLN A 776 15.35 -11.80 -0.14
CA GLN A 776 16.27 -12.27 0.88
C GLN A 776 17.70 -12.30 0.37
N THR A 777 17.93 -12.67 -0.90
CA THR A 777 19.26 -12.68 -1.50
C THR A 777 19.84 -11.27 -1.53
N THR A 778 19.11 -10.30 -2.09
CA THR A 778 19.55 -8.90 -2.17
C THR A 778 19.80 -8.31 -0.78
N THR A 779 18.90 -8.59 0.18
CA THR A 779 19.06 -8.12 1.58
C THR A 779 20.35 -8.67 2.19
N LYS A 780 20.61 -9.98 2.07
CA LYS A 780 21.81 -10.63 2.60
C LYS A 780 23.09 -10.12 1.93
N LEU A 781 23.05 -9.80 0.63
CA LEU A 781 24.18 -9.15 -0.05
C LEU A 781 24.47 -7.76 0.50
N PHE A 782 23.45 -6.95 0.77
CA PHE A 782 23.64 -5.61 1.32
C PHE A 782 24.12 -5.61 2.78
N LEU A 783 23.77 -6.66 3.54
CA LEU A 783 24.13 -6.81 4.95
C LEU A 783 25.52 -7.42 5.21
N GLN A 784 26.28 -7.77 4.16
CA GLN A 784 27.61 -8.37 4.31
C GLN A 784 28.55 -7.48 5.16
N GLY A 785 29.07 -8.05 6.24
CA GLY A 785 29.97 -7.37 7.18
C GLY A 785 29.28 -6.40 8.15
N LEU A 786 27.96 -6.24 8.06
CA LEU A 786 27.20 -5.35 8.95
C LEU A 786 26.57 -6.09 10.13
N VAL A 787 26.15 -7.34 9.91
CA VAL A 787 25.49 -8.20 10.90
C VAL A 787 26.08 -9.60 10.87
N GLY A 788 26.05 -10.29 12.01
CA GLY A 788 26.46 -11.70 12.10
C GLY A 788 25.35 -12.68 11.76
N ILE A 789 24.11 -12.29 12.02
CA ILE A 789 22.90 -13.13 11.88
C ILE A 789 21.79 -12.29 11.25
N ALA A 790 21.07 -12.89 10.29
CA ALA A 790 19.82 -12.34 9.76
C ALA A 790 18.80 -13.47 9.53
N THR A 791 17.69 -13.43 10.25
CA THR A 791 16.61 -14.41 10.12
C THR A 791 15.44 -13.81 9.34
N GLY A 792 15.24 -14.32 8.13
CA GLY A 792 14.18 -13.90 7.22
C GLY A 792 12.85 -14.59 7.54
N THR A 793 11.94 -14.61 6.55
CA THR A 793 10.57 -15.14 6.68
C THR A 793 10.45 -16.57 7.25
N ARG A 794 9.29 -16.89 7.84
CA ARG A 794 8.91 -18.20 8.37
C ARG A 794 9.13 -19.29 7.33
N VAL A 795 9.75 -20.37 7.77
CA VAL A 795 9.91 -21.58 6.95
C VAL A 795 8.78 -22.59 7.17
N MET A 796 8.07 -22.49 8.29
CA MET A 796 6.95 -23.37 8.70
C MET A 796 5.59 -22.65 8.67
N PRO A 797 4.45 -23.37 8.66
CA PRO A 797 3.14 -22.76 8.88
C PRO A 797 3.03 -22.10 10.26
N SER A 798 2.19 -21.07 10.38
CA SER A 798 1.94 -20.42 11.68
C SER A 798 1.13 -21.33 12.62
N GLY A 799 1.47 -21.30 13.91
CA GLY A 799 0.67 -21.94 14.95
C GLY A 799 -0.68 -21.26 15.24
N ASN A 800 -0.97 -20.12 14.59
CA ASN A 800 -2.26 -19.44 14.73
C ASN A 800 -3.39 -20.22 14.03
N PRO A 801 -4.39 -20.73 14.76
CA PRO A 801 -5.50 -21.49 14.18
C PRO A 801 -6.27 -20.74 13.08
N LYS A 802 -6.34 -19.40 13.15
CA LYS A 802 -7.02 -18.56 12.15
C LYS A 802 -6.23 -18.42 10.84
N LYS A 803 -4.92 -18.71 10.85
CA LYS A 803 -4.00 -18.58 9.71
C LYS A 803 -3.62 -19.93 9.07
N GLN A 804 -4.18 -21.04 9.53
CA GLN A 804 -3.95 -22.39 8.99
C GLN A 804 -4.68 -22.63 7.64
N ARG A 805 -4.54 -21.71 6.67
CA ARG A 805 -5.09 -21.86 5.32
C ARG A 805 -3.95 -22.12 4.33
N GLY A 806 -3.81 -23.37 3.90
CA GLY A 806 -2.81 -23.82 2.93
C GLY A 806 -1.76 -24.74 3.55
N TYR A 807 -1.54 -25.90 2.94
CA TYR A 807 -0.55 -26.89 3.38
C TYR A 807 0.85 -26.59 2.83
N GLU A 808 1.19 -25.35 2.49
CA GLU A 808 2.47 -24.99 1.85
C GLU A 808 3.05 -23.70 2.44
N THR A 809 4.37 -23.54 2.36
CA THR A 809 5.08 -22.31 2.72
C THR A 809 5.76 -21.71 1.50
N MET A 810 6.44 -20.56 1.64
CA MET A 810 7.24 -20.01 0.55
C MET A 810 8.58 -20.76 0.37
N PHE A 811 8.97 -21.62 1.31
CA PHE A 811 10.20 -22.40 1.22
C PHE A 811 9.94 -23.81 0.73
N PHE A 812 8.82 -24.41 1.14
CA PHE A 812 8.48 -25.79 0.84
C PHE A 812 7.02 -25.93 0.44
N ASP A 813 6.74 -26.85 -0.50
CA ASP A 813 5.37 -27.29 -0.76
C ASP A 813 4.87 -28.28 0.31
N ARG A 814 3.65 -28.79 0.12
CA ARG A 814 3.02 -29.72 1.08
C ARG A 814 3.71 -31.08 1.21
N TYR A 815 4.59 -31.40 0.28
CA TYR A 815 5.34 -32.66 0.24
C TYR A 815 6.80 -32.46 0.69
N GLY A 816 7.19 -31.22 1.05
CA GLY A 816 8.55 -30.89 1.44
C GLY A 816 9.49 -30.63 0.26
N ASN A 817 8.98 -30.46 -0.96
CA ASN A 817 9.81 -30.07 -2.10
C ASN A 817 10.18 -28.58 -1.99
N LYS A 818 11.42 -28.27 -2.37
CA LYS A 818 11.97 -26.92 -2.31
C LYS A 818 11.24 -25.99 -3.30
N LYS A 819 10.82 -24.83 -2.84
CA LYS A 819 10.35 -23.72 -3.68
C LYS A 819 11.50 -22.72 -3.90
N PRO A 820 11.37 -21.74 -4.82
CA PRO A 820 12.43 -20.77 -5.10
C PRO A 820 13.11 -20.12 -3.88
N ALA A 821 12.40 -19.81 -2.79
CA ALA A 821 13.01 -19.24 -1.60
C ALA A 821 13.94 -20.24 -0.87
N GLY A 822 13.58 -21.53 -0.83
CA GLY A 822 14.46 -22.58 -0.29
C GLY A 822 15.68 -22.82 -1.18
N LEU A 823 15.50 -22.81 -2.50
CA LEU A 823 16.60 -22.95 -3.47
C LEU A 823 17.59 -21.77 -3.39
N ALA A 824 17.12 -20.56 -3.08
CA ALA A 824 18.00 -19.42 -2.85
C ALA A 824 18.90 -19.62 -1.62
N VAL A 825 18.39 -20.22 -0.55
CA VAL A 825 19.19 -20.55 0.65
C VAL A 825 20.29 -21.55 0.28
N GLU A 826 19.93 -22.60 -0.46
CA GLU A 826 20.88 -23.61 -0.96
C GLU A 826 21.95 -23.01 -1.88
N LEU A 827 21.55 -22.11 -2.80
CA LEU A 827 22.48 -21.42 -3.70
C LEU A 827 23.48 -20.53 -2.94
N LEU A 828 23.05 -19.84 -1.87
CA LEU A 828 23.94 -19.02 -1.04
C LEU A 828 24.89 -19.89 -0.21
N SER A 829 24.43 -21.03 0.30
CA SER A 829 25.26 -22.03 0.98
C SER A 829 26.33 -22.59 0.04
N PHE A 830 25.95 -22.87 -1.22
CA PHE A 830 26.86 -23.33 -2.25
C PHE A 830 27.94 -22.28 -2.57
N LEU A 831 27.56 -21.01 -2.77
CA LEU A 831 28.50 -19.91 -3.01
C LEU A 831 29.50 -19.76 -1.86
N GLU A 832 29.00 -19.74 -0.62
CA GLU A 832 29.83 -19.63 0.58
C GLU A 832 30.84 -20.76 0.69
N LYS A 833 30.45 -21.99 0.35
CA LYS A 833 31.33 -23.16 0.38
C LYS A 833 32.40 -23.12 -0.71
N GLU A 834 32.01 -22.84 -1.95
CA GLU A 834 32.94 -22.94 -3.10
C GLU A 834 33.88 -21.75 -3.22
N THR A 835 33.43 -20.56 -2.82
CA THR A 835 34.12 -19.29 -3.06
C THR A 835 33.89 -18.32 -1.90
N PRO A 836 34.48 -18.57 -0.72
CA PRO A 836 34.15 -17.85 0.50
C PRO A 836 34.71 -16.43 0.59
N TYR A 837 35.57 -15.96 -0.32
CA TYR A 837 36.26 -14.68 -0.16
C TYR A 837 35.70 -13.61 -1.10
N ILE A 838 35.18 -12.52 -0.56
CA ILE A 838 34.62 -11.41 -1.33
C ILE A 838 35.75 -10.64 -2.01
N SER A 839 35.66 -10.42 -3.32
CA SER A 839 36.58 -9.60 -4.11
C SER A 839 35.94 -8.31 -4.63
N PHE A 840 34.62 -8.32 -4.82
CA PHE A 840 33.86 -7.13 -5.20
C PHE A 840 32.44 -7.23 -4.65
N ARG A 841 31.86 -6.08 -4.31
CA ARG A 841 30.43 -5.93 -4.01
C ARG A 841 29.91 -4.68 -4.67
N LEU A 842 28.75 -4.79 -5.31
CA LEU A 842 27.99 -3.61 -5.71
C LEU A 842 27.46 -2.94 -4.44
N PRO A 843 27.69 -1.62 -4.23
CA PRO A 843 27.17 -0.92 -3.07
C PRO A 843 25.65 -1.06 -2.96
N PRO A 844 25.09 -1.16 -1.74
CA PRO A 844 23.66 -1.11 -1.53
C PRO A 844 23.04 0.11 -2.21
N ASN A 845 21.94 -0.08 -2.93
CA ASN A 845 21.33 0.93 -3.79
C ASN A 845 19.80 0.84 -3.76
N SER A 846 19.13 1.97 -4.01
CA SER A 846 17.68 2.08 -4.04
C SER A 846 17.01 1.34 -5.20
N ASP A 847 17.79 0.89 -6.19
CA ASP A 847 17.29 0.05 -7.30
C ASP A 847 17.06 -1.40 -6.88
N ASN A 848 17.48 -1.77 -5.66
CA ASN A 848 17.39 -3.11 -5.10
C ASN A 848 18.04 -4.18 -6.01
N LEU A 849 19.13 -3.80 -6.68
CA LEU A 849 20.00 -4.71 -7.41
C LEU A 849 21.19 -5.10 -6.54
N GLY A 850 21.35 -6.39 -6.27
CA GLY A 850 22.53 -6.95 -5.61
C GLY A 850 23.48 -7.59 -6.62
N ALA A 851 24.78 -7.33 -6.46
CA ALA A 851 25.83 -8.09 -7.14
C ALA A 851 27.04 -8.29 -6.21
N ILE A 852 27.59 -9.51 -6.18
CA ILE A 852 28.80 -9.82 -5.42
C ILE A 852 29.69 -10.77 -6.22
N LEU A 853 30.98 -10.49 -6.22
CA LEU A 853 32.02 -11.38 -6.73
C LEU A 853 32.76 -11.99 -5.55
N CYS A 854 32.77 -13.30 -5.45
CA CYS A 854 33.61 -14.03 -4.50
C CYS A 854 34.58 -14.97 -5.22
N ARG A 855 35.58 -15.46 -4.49
CA ARG A 855 36.60 -16.39 -4.98
C ARG A 855 37.01 -17.40 -3.93
N ASP A 856 37.66 -18.46 -4.38
CA ASP A 856 38.45 -19.33 -3.50
C ASP A 856 39.75 -18.61 -3.05
N LYS A 857 40.52 -19.29 -2.20
CA LYS A 857 41.72 -18.69 -1.62
C LYS A 857 42.78 -18.48 -2.70
N GLU A 858 42.91 -19.44 -3.60
CA GLU A 858 43.88 -19.53 -4.69
C GLU A 858 43.54 -18.60 -5.86
N GLY A 859 42.29 -18.16 -5.98
CA GLY A 859 41.80 -17.40 -7.13
C GLY A 859 41.66 -18.27 -8.38
N SER A 860 41.48 -19.59 -8.22
CA SER A 860 41.23 -20.55 -9.29
C SER A 860 39.75 -20.62 -9.68
N LYS A 861 38.87 -20.24 -8.75
CA LYS A 861 37.41 -20.20 -8.93
C LYS A 861 36.86 -18.85 -8.48
N TYR A 862 35.93 -18.32 -9.25
CA TYR A 862 35.14 -17.13 -8.89
C TYR A 862 33.65 -17.43 -8.96
N SER A 863 32.87 -16.76 -8.12
CA SER A 863 31.42 -16.74 -8.17
C SER A 863 30.95 -15.30 -8.36
N LEU A 864 30.15 -15.06 -9.39
CA LEU A 864 29.48 -13.78 -9.59
C LEU A 864 27.98 -13.99 -9.44
N LEU A 865 27.43 -13.55 -8.31
CA LEU A 865 26.01 -13.66 -8.00
C LEU A 865 25.32 -12.32 -8.26
N PHE A 866 24.22 -12.37 -9.00
CA PHE A 866 23.29 -11.28 -9.22
C PHE A 866 21.92 -11.58 -8.60
N SER A 867 21.28 -10.54 -8.07
CA SER A 867 19.89 -10.60 -7.62
C SER A 867 19.16 -9.31 -7.97
N ASN A 868 18.10 -9.42 -8.76
CA ASN A 868 17.24 -8.29 -9.13
C ASN A 868 15.96 -8.30 -8.30
N CYS A 869 15.93 -7.61 -7.16
CA CYS A 869 14.71 -7.47 -6.35
C CYS A 869 13.87 -6.27 -6.79
N SER A 870 13.46 -6.27 -8.07
CA SER A 870 12.61 -5.22 -8.64
C SER A 870 11.63 -5.79 -9.67
N ARG A 871 10.64 -4.99 -10.05
CA ARG A 871 9.70 -5.29 -11.15
C ARG A 871 10.28 -4.96 -12.52
N GLU A 872 11.45 -4.34 -12.58
CA GLU A 872 12.07 -3.87 -13.80
C GLU A 872 13.04 -4.92 -14.34
N LEU A 873 13.11 -5.02 -15.67
CA LEU A 873 14.18 -5.73 -16.34
C LEU A 873 15.49 -4.95 -16.16
N ARG A 874 16.59 -5.65 -15.86
CA ARG A 874 17.92 -5.04 -15.73
C ARG A 874 18.89 -5.58 -16.78
N GLU A 875 19.67 -4.69 -17.36
CA GLU A 875 20.83 -5.04 -18.19
C GLU A 875 22.11 -4.63 -17.46
N VAL A 876 22.95 -5.62 -17.12
CA VAL A 876 24.24 -5.37 -16.46
C VAL A 876 25.36 -5.63 -17.44
N LYS A 877 26.05 -4.57 -17.86
CA LYS A 877 27.26 -4.65 -18.65
C LYS A 877 28.43 -4.99 -17.72
N VAL A 878 29.11 -6.11 -17.96
CA VAL A 878 30.25 -6.55 -17.13
C VAL A 878 31.52 -6.37 -17.95
N ASN A 879 32.36 -5.43 -17.54
CA ASN A 879 33.69 -5.27 -18.08
C ASN A 879 34.65 -6.13 -17.28
N ILE A 880 35.24 -7.12 -17.94
CA ILE A 880 36.21 -8.02 -17.34
C ILE A 880 37.61 -7.44 -17.61
N GLY A 881 38.35 -7.15 -16.55
CA GLY A 881 39.71 -6.61 -16.63
C GLY A 881 40.69 -7.63 -17.24
N GLN A 882 41.80 -7.12 -17.78
CA GLN A 882 42.80 -7.89 -18.54
C GLN A 882 43.42 -9.08 -17.79
N GLY A 883 43.30 -9.13 -16.46
CA GLY A 883 43.87 -10.17 -15.60
C GLY A 883 43.05 -11.46 -15.47
N PHE A 884 41.86 -11.54 -16.09
CA PHE A 884 41.00 -12.72 -16.04
C PHE A 884 41.02 -13.51 -17.34
N LYS A 885 41.34 -14.81 -17.25
CA LYS A 885 41.10 -15.81 -18.30
C LYS A 885 40.25 -16.90 -17.70
N PHE A 886 39.09 -17.15 -18.30
CA PHE A 886 38.16 -18.18 -17.84
C PHE A 886 38.02 -19.25 -18.92
N ASN A 887 38.30 -20.51 -18.59
CA ASN A 887 38.18 -21.64 -19.51
C ASN A 887 36.80 -22.32 -19.43
N LYS A 888 36.07 -22.12 -18.33
CA LYS A 888 34.75 -22.69 -18.08
C LYS A 888 33.87 -21.72 -17.32
N ILE A 889 32.62 -21.59 -17.76
CA ILE A 889 31.59 -20.81 -17.09
C ILE A 889 30.38 -21.71 -16.86
N GLU A 890 29.92 -21.79 -15.62
CA GLU A 890 28.69 -22.48 -15.26
C GLU A 890 27.68 -21.45 -14.74
N VAL A 891 26.47 -21.48 -15.28
CA VAL A 891 25.38 -20.57 -14.92
C VAL A 891 24.34 -21.37 -14.14
N TYR A 892 24.05 -20.90 -12.94
CA TYR A 892 23.06 -21.46 -12.04
C TYR A 892 21.89 -20.49 -11.93
N LYS A 893 20.68 -21.02 -12.11
CA LYS A 893 19.42 -20.28 -11.98
C LYS A 893 18.45 -21.01 -11.08
N ILE A 894 17.62 -20.26 -10.38
CA ILE A 894 16.54 -20.84 -9.59
C ILE A 894 15.40 -21.22 -10.53
N GLY A 895 15.19 -22.52 -10.74
CA GLY A 895 14.11 -23.08 -11.55
C GLY A 895 12.87 -23.44 -10.74
N LYS A 896 11.97 -24.21 -11.35
CA LYS A 896 10.76 -24.72 -10.68
C LYS A 896 11.09 -25.99 -9.89
N GLY A 897 11.53 -25.82 -8.65
CA GLY A 897 11.76 -26.92 -7.71
C GLY A 897 13.22 -27.38 -7.61
N GLU A 898 14.08 -26.93 -8.52
CA GLU A 898 15.52 -27.24 -8.53
C GLU A 898 16.37 -26.05 -9.00
N ILE A 899 17.69 -26.14 -8.79
CA ILE A 899 18.65 -25.19 -9.34
C ILE A 899 19.08 -25.71 -10.72
N GLU A 900 18.74 -24.97 -11.76
CA GLU A 900 19.12 -25.29 -13.15
C GLU A 900 20.57 -24.90 -13.39
N LYS A 901 21.38 -25.83 -13.91
CA LYS A 901 22.79 -25.61 -14.26
C LYS A 901 22.97 -25.66 -15.78
N LYS A 902 23.65 -24.66 -16.34
CA LYS A 902 24.05 -24.61 -17.75
C LYS A 902 25.54 -24.29 -17.88
N VAL A 903 26.28 -25.10 -18.64
CA VAL A 903 27.67 -24.80 -19.01
C VAL A 903 27.69 -23.96 -20.28
N VAL A 904 28.50 -22.90 -20.30
CA VAL A 904 28.69 -22.03 -21.47
C VAL A 904 30.17 -21.82 -21.71
N SER A 905 30.57 -21.85 -22.99
CA SER A 905 31.95 -21.72 -23.45
C SER A 905 32.33 -20.30 -23.87
N SER A 906 31.38 -19.36 -23.93
CA SER A 906 31.62 -18.00 -24.41
C SER A 906 31.57 -16.96 -23.30
N LEU A 907 32.64 -16.16 -23.19
CA LEU A 907 32.70 -14.96 -22.34
C LEU A 907 31.65 -13.90 -22.71
N ASN A 908 31.09 -13.95 -23.93
CA ASN A 908 30.06 -12.99 -24.37
C ASN A 908 28.80 -13.08 -23.49
N THR A 909 28.51 -14.23 -22.87
CA THR A 909 27.39 -14.39 -21.93
C THR A 909 27.58 -13.58 -20.64
N LEU A 910 28.81 -13.22 -20.28
CA LEU A 910 29.10 -12.37 -19.11
C LEU A 910 29.14 -10.89 -19.46
N LYS A 911 29.53 -10.51 -20.69
CA LYS A 911 29.67 -9.09 -21.08
C LYS A 911 28.39 -8.27 -20.93
N LEU A 912 27.23 -8.90 -21.14
CA LEU A 912 25.92 -8.30 -20.94
C LEU A 912 24.97 -9.31 -20.30
N VAL A 913 24.70 -9.13 -19.01
CA VAL A 913 23.80 -9.99 -18.24
C VAL A 913 22.42 -9.34 -18.17
N ARG A 914 21.44 -9.97 -18.82
CA ARG A 914 20.02 -9.63 -18.67
C ARG A 914 19.46 -10.32 -17.43
N LEU A 915 18.82 -9.57 -16.53
CA LEU A 915 18.19 -10.08 -15.32
C LEU A 915 16.69 -9.79 -15.38
N GLU A 916 15.89 -10.85 -15.37
CA GLU A 916 14.43 -10.73 -15.30
C GLU A 916 13.99 -10.20 -13.92
N PRO A 917 12.77 -9.65 -13.81
CA PRO A 917 12.20 -9.25 -12.52
C PRO A 917 12.26 -10.40 -11.51
N PHE A 918 12.77 -10.13 -10.31
CA PHE A 918 12.93 -11.11 -9.23
C PHE A 918 13.82 -12.32 -9.59
N GLU A 919 14.75 -12.18 -10.55
CA GLU A 919 15.72 -13.23 -10.88
C GLU A 919 16.93 -13.22 -9.92
N VAL A 920 17.36 -14.42 -9.52
CA VAL A 920 18.65 -14.69 -8.85
C VAL A 920 19.47 -15.57 -9.78
N LYS A 921 20.72 -15.18 -10.04
CA LYS A 921 21.57 -15.82 -11.04
C LYS A 921 23.02 -15.84 -10.58
N LEU A 922 23.61 -17.04 -10.55
CA LEU A 922 25.00 -17.26 -10.14
C LEU A 922 25.81 -17.72 -11.34
N PHE A 923 26.97 -17.11 -11.55
CA PHE A 923 27.98 -17.55 -12.51
C PHE A 923 29.19 -18.09 -11.75
N MET A 924 29.51 -19.36 -11.92
CA MET A 924 30.78 -19.94 -11.48
C MET A 924 31.78 -19.85 -12.63
N LEU A 925 32.93 -19.24 -12.37
CA LEU A 925 33.98 -18.94 -13.34
C LEU A 925 35.24 -19.67 -12.91
N TYR A 926 35.79 -20.51 -13.79
CA TYR A 926 37.00 -21.27 -13.53
C TYR A 926 38.14 -20.65 -14.32
N THR A 927 39.25 -20.35 -13.66
CA THR A 927 40.44 -19.84 -14.35
C THR A 927 41.26 -20.99 -14.92
N GLU A 928 42.14 -20.64 -15.85
CA GLU A 928 43.23 -21.53 -16.29
C GLU A 928 44.20 -21.86 -15.16
#